data_AF-A0A8T0DRI6-F1
#
_entry.id   AF-A0A8T0DRI6-F1
#
_cell.length_a   1.000
_cell.length_b   1.000
_cell.length_c   1.000
_cell.angle_alpha   90.00
_cell.angle_beta   90.00
_cell.angle_gamma   90.00
#
_symmetry.space_group_name_H-M   'P 1'
#
loop_
_entity.id
_entity.type
_entity.pdbx_description
1 polymer ?
#
loop_
_entity_poly.entity_id
_entity_poly.type
_entity_poly.pdbx_seq_one_letter_code
_entity_poly.pdbx_strand_id
1 'polypeptide(L)'
;MRRLLKALNNATRVFHRLNLSTSTGEVGPFVIPAKETKSVEADIMNYGSSGIFFSAYNQNGFLLNNGVRIIGPCAAFPRNAFCWNVKDINDVNEDALSLFFILEPRLDVLVIGKGETGVQVNSALIFDICRKHKLSVEVLPTQVAVGTFNFLNSEGRYVAAALIPPRRMDVYDHADREAGRLLSAEESESTWALLPESKDEPKLLESGSAERLHLHWHQRWLRGFFVTENNLKSTFFKSCLSHRSLPASYFSWLLHPRCAVTVAKSEITNDVVNKSKRIWPRQLPPEKESITPPSSTSVMASSTAPLIKDLFRGHFHLELLEFPELASKKLVEEVNVLHEKAKHAILQIDSALIDRTNKLTEDVISGLTNHGLFGLQVDGGFGGQGLSSTQAARIWEAIGLDGAAFSLLDAHNSLALKTIIEGGNEEQRRKYLPGLASGKHIAAFCLHELSSGSDLGAMTTRAVQDANGQTYTLSGHKVWITNAAVATHLIVFARVQSSQTAEDNAVKKYAAFIVDRSTPGIQFTDVLDTLGLRGSNAANLILDNVKVPASDLLGEVGNGLQLAQNAIDRERLNLAASCCGLLRYLISYVTEHCLQRHQFGRPLGDYELVQAKLAELALNVYAMESGVFFLAGLLDAQPQRDLSLEMAALKIFSTEALWSGCNHCVQLTGRLGLLKEVPFERYLRDSRTLLMHGGSNDLLRLLIGSAGIQHVAPEIQEMVAKLRVFKKHPILILKRVLELRGRRRGWYAHRVGAGPKVTEGGASRALKDHLHPNFAKIATSLAVLCQRFHSISEEVLVAHSAAIMDDQMYLVKLADCATDLFLAGVCLGRASRSISIGVHLHDYEIRLATTFAKLACTRIESNLGDFFDLHRDKHRIASELLAHRGYPVSHPLTRVW
;
A
#
# COMPACT_ATOMS: atom_id res chain seq x y z
N MET A 1 3.44 -49.49 -33.90
CA MET A 1 4.72 -49.24 -34.60
C MET A 1 4.70 -49.44 -36.11
N ARG A 2 4.65 -50.66 -36.69
CA ARG A 2 4.78 -50.86 -38.17
C ARG A 2 3.73 -50.14 -39.06
N ARG A 3 2.53 -49.81 -38.55
CA ARG A 3 1.56 -48.93 -39.27
C ARG A 3 1.90 -47.44 -39.19
N LEU A 4 2.56 -46.97 -38.12
CA LEU A 4 2.98 -45.56 -37.96
C LEU A 4 4.14 -45.21 -38.91
N LEU A 5 5.12 -46.10 -39.02
CA LEU A 5 6.24 -46.00 -39.97
C LEU A 5 5.79 -45.97 -41.44
N LYS A 6 4.61 -46.54 -41.76
CA LYS A 6 4.04 -46.52 -43.11
C LYS A 6 3.32 -45.20 -43.45
N ALA A 7 2.91 -44.43 -42.44
CA ALA A 7 2.35 -43.09 -42.63
C ALA A 7 3.46 -42.03 -42.78
N LEU A 8 4.50 -42.09 -41.94
CA LEU A 8 5.65 -41.17 -41.98
C LEU A 8 6.43 -41.23 -43.31
N ASN A 9 6.60 -42.42 -43.90
CA ASN A 9 7.25 -42.58 -45.21
C ASN A 9 6.44 -42.07 -46.41
N ASN A 10 5.13 -41.76 -46.25
CA ASN A 10 4.33 -41.16 -47.31
C ASN A 10 4.38 -39.62 -47.26
N ALA A 11 4.47 -39.02 -46.07
CA ALA A 11 4.59 -37.57 -45.91
C ALA A 11 5.92 -37.02 -46.48
N THR A 12 7.03 -37.73 -46.28
CA THR A 12 8.36 -37.36 -46.81
C THR A 12 8.48 -37.44 -48.35
N ARG A 13 7.53 -38.09 -49.04
CA ARG A 13 7.51 -38.15 -50.51
C ARG A 13 6.78 -36.98 -51.19
N VAL A 14 6.00 -36.20 -50.43
CA VAL A 14 5.31 -35.01 -50.96
C VAL A 14 6.24 -33.79 -50.97
N PHE A 15 7.07 -33.65 -49.94
CA PHE A 15 8.03 -32.54 -49.79
C PHE A 15 9.17 -32.50 -50.84
N HIS A 16 9.31 -33.51 -51.68
CA HIS A 16 10.39 -33.60 -52.67
C HIS A 16 9.96 -33.30 -54.11
N ARG A 17 8.73 -32.81 -54.35
CA ARG A 17 8.15 -32.64 -55.69
C ARG A 17 7.79 -31.22 -56.13
N LEU A 18 8.02 -30.19 -55.32
CA LEU A 18 7.79 -28.79 -55.70
C LEU A 18 9.06 -27.97 -55.50
N ASN A 19 9.92 -28.04 -56.52
CA ASN A 19 11.14 -27.26 -56.65
C ASN A 19 11.07 -26.54 -58.01
N LEU A 20 10.70 -25.26 -58.03
CA LEU A 20 10.77 -24.30 -59.16
C LEU A 20 10.74 -22.90 -58.51
N SER A 21 11.88 -22.24 -58.33
CA SER A 21 12.54 -21.35 -59.32
C SER A 21 11.78 -20.05 -59.59
N THR A 22 12.47 -18.93 -59.37
CA THR A 22 12.03 -17.56 -59.65
C THR A 22 11.59 -17.33 -61.09
N SER A 23 10.41 -16.74 -61.28
CA SER A 23 10.04 -16.07 -62.53
C SER A 23 9.18 -14.84 -62.28
N THR A 24 9.59 -13.71 -62.84
CA THR A 24 8.83 -12.46 -62.92
C THR A 24 7.48 -12.67 -63.60
N GLY A 25 6.40 -12.15 -63.00
CA GLY A 25 5.07 -12.12 -63.61
C GLY A 25 4.33 -10.85 -63.22
N GLU A 26 4.08 -9.98 -64.20
CA GLU A 26 3.24 -8.80 -64.01
C GLU A 26 1.77 -9.23 -63.81
N VAL A 27 1.12 -8.70 -62.77
CA VAL A 27 -0.33 -8.85 -62.58
C VAL A 27 -0.99 -7.55 -63.05
N GLY A 28 -1.78 -7.65 -64.12
CA GLY A 28 -2.50 -6.52 -64.70
C GLY A 28 -3.57 -5.94 -63.76
N PRO A 29 -4.05 -4.71 -64.02
CA PRO A 29 -4.96 -4.01 -63.12
C PRO A 29 -6.35 -4.66 -63.11
N PHE A 30 -6.80 -5.12 -61.94
CA PHE A 30 -8.21 -5.43 -61.69
C PHE A 30 -9.02 -4.13 -61.71
N VAL A 31 -10.01 -4.04 -62.60
CA VAL A 31 -10.91 -2.90 -62.69
C VAL A 31 -12.16 -3.18 -61.87
N ILE A 32 -12.31 -2.50 -60.73
CA ILE A 32 -13.52 -2.52 -59.90
C ILE A 32 -14.52 -1.47 -60.44
N PRO A 33 -15.84 -1.75 -60.52
CA PRO A 33 -16.80 -0.79 -61.06
C PRO A 33 -16.90 0.49 -60.22
N ALA A 34 -16.92 1.65 -60.87
CA ALA A 34 -16.98 2.94 -60.20
C ALA A 34 -18.32 3.16 -59.47
N LYS A 35 -18.30 3.00 -58.15
CA LYS A 35 -19.17 3.74 -57.21
C LYS A 35 -18.30 4.70 -56.42
N GLU A 36 -18.87 5.84 -56.01
CA GLU A 36 -18.14 7.00 -55.46
C GLU A 36 -17.25 6.68 -54.24
N THR A 37 -16.03 6.24 -54.50
CA THR A 37 -14.96 6.14 -53.51
C THR A 37 -14.48 7.53 -53.14
N LYS A 38 -14.63 7.91 -51.86
CA LYS A 38 -13.98 9.11 -51.32
C LYS A 38 -12.49 8.80 -51.13
N SER A 39 -11.69 9.02 -52.17
CA SER A 39 -10.25 9.14 -52.03
C SER A 39 -9.93 10.38 -51.20
N VAL A 40 -9.62 10.18 -49.93
CA VAL A 40 -9.17 11.24 -49.03
C VAL A 40 -7.64 11.24 -49.04
N GLU A 41 -7.01 12.38 -49.32
CA GLU A 41 -5.62 12.62 -48.94
C GLU A 41 -5.54 12.68 -47.42
N ALA A 42 -5.41 11.52 -46.79
CA ALA A 42 -5.17 11.41 -45.37
C ALA A 42 -3.66 11.61 -45.11
N ASP A 43 -3.28 12.77 -44.59
CA ASP A 43 -1.93 13.00 -44.11
C ASP A 43 -1.71 12.28 -42.77
N ILE A 44 -1.27 11.02 -42.86
CA ILE A 44 -0.98 10.17 -41.69
C ILE A 44 0.34 10.61 -41.01
N MET A 45 1.10 11.54 -41.60
CA MET A 45 2.44 11.93 -41.12
C MET A 45 2.42 12.77 -39.84
N ASN A 46 1.27 13.33 -39.45
CA ASN A 46 1.15 14.22 -38.29
C ASN A 46 0.53 13.52 -37.07
N TYR A 47 1.39 13.00 -36.19
CA TYR A 47 1.02 12.53 -34.84
C TYR A 47 0.61 13.71 -33.94
N GLY A 48 -0.60 14.24 -34.16
CA GLY A 48 -1.16 15.36 -33.39
C GLY A 48 -2.66 15.23 -33.07
N SER A 49 -3.37 14.28 -33.67
CA SER A 49 -4.82 14.07 -33.46
C SER A 49 -5.11 12.91 -32.49
N SER A 50 -5.95 13.20 -31.49
CA SER A 50 -6.23 12.34 -30.35
C SER A 50 -7.05 11.08 -30.67
N GLY A 51 -6.65 9.95 -30.08
CA GLY A 51 -7.55 8.83 -29.79
C GLY A 51 -7.82 7.83 -30.93
N ILE A 52 -7.12 7.92 -32.07
CA ILE A 52 -7.21 6.92 -33.14
C ILE A 52 -6.14 5.85 -32.94
N PHE A 53 -6.54 4.57 -32.93
CA PHE A 53 -5.63 3.42 -32.82
C PHE A 53 -6.15 2.22 -33.64
N PHE A 54 -5.27 1.30 -34.00
CA PHE A 54 -5.63 0.11 -34.78
C PHE A 54 -6.32 -0.93 -33.90
N SER A 55 -7.47 -1.42 -34.36
CA SER A 55 -8.24 -2.48 -33.71
C SER A 55 -8.01 -3.87 -34.34
N ALA A 56 -7.66 -3.93 -35.63
CA ALA A 56 -7.25 -5.14 -36.34
C ALA A 56 -6.33 -4.82 -37.53
N TYR A 57 -5.54 -5.80 -37.97
CA TYR A 57 -4.65 -5.69 -39.14
C TYR A 57 -4.43 -7.06 -39.80
N ASN A 58 -4.13 -7.08 -41.10
CA ASN A 58 -3.65 -8.25 -41.83
C ASN A 58 -2.74 -7.82 -43.00
N GLN A 59 -2.33 -8.76 -43.86
CA GLN A 59 -1.45 -8.46 -45.02
C GLN A 59 -2.10 -7.51 -46.06
N ASN A 60 -3.43 -7.36 -46.01
CA ASN A 60 -4.23 -6.58 -46.95
C ASN A 60 -4.67 -5.21 -46.39
N GLY A 61 -4.32 -4.87 -45.15
CA GLY A 61 -4.57 -3.54 -44.58
C GLY A 61 -4.96 -3.53 -43.10
N PHE A 62 -5.69 -2.48 -42.72
CA PHE A 62 -5.89 -2.06 -41.35
C PHE A 62 -7.33 -1.62 -41.03
N LEU A 63 -7.76 -1.88 -39.79
CA LEU A 63 -8.99 -1.34 -39.19
C LEU A 63 -8.63 -0.39 -38.04
N LEU A 64 -9.22 0.81 -38.06
CA LEU A 64 -9.14 1.80 -36.99
C LEU A 64 -10.30 1.65 -35.99
N ASN A 65 -10.05 2.04 -34.75
CA ASN A 65 -11.02 2.01 -33.65
C ASN A 65 -12.26 2.89 -33.87
N ASN A 66 -12.18 3.90 -34.74
CA ASN A 66 -13.29 4.74 -35.19
C ASN A 66 -14.13 4.09 -36.32
N GLY A 67 -13.79 2.86 -36.73
CA GLY A 67 -14.49 2.10 -37.77
C GLY A 67 -13.93 2.25 -39.19
N VAL A 68 -13.01 3.20 -39.41
CA VAL A 68 -12.42 3.45 -40.73
C VAL A 68 -11.50 2.28 -41.13
N ARG A 69 -11.63 1.83 -42.38
CA ARG A 69 -10.78 0.78 -42.96
C ARG A 69 -9.91 1.33 -44.05
N ILE A 70 -8.64 0.93 -44.03
CA ILE A 70 -7.62 1.28 -45.02
C ILE A 70 -7.13 -0.03 -45.63
N ILE A 71 -7.29 -0.21 -46.94
CA ILE A 71 -6.92 -1.44 -47.65
C ILE A 71 -5.71 -1.16 -48.56
N GLY A 72 -4.70 -2.01 -48.48
CA GLY A 72 -3.42 -1.87 -49.18
C GLY A 72 -2.38 -2.91 -48.73
N PRO A 73 -1.37 -3.23 -49.56
CA PRO A 73 -0.35 -4.22 -49.22
C PRO A 73 0.49 -3.78 -48.00
N CYS A 74 0.55 -4.66 -46.99
CA CYS A 74 1.11 -4.35 -45.68
C CYS A 74 2.10 -5.42 -45.20
N ALA A 75 3.24 -4.99 -44.65
CA ALA A 75 4.17 -5.82 -43.89
C ALA A 75 4.14 -5.42 -42.40
N ALA A 76 3.74 -6.34 -41.51
CA ALA A 76 3.64 -6.10 -40.08
C ALA A 76 4.74 -6.82 -39.29
N PHE A 77 5.42 -6.09 -38.40
CA PHE A 77 6.49 -6.61 -37.54
C PHE A 77 5.98 -6.75 -36.10
N PRO A 78 5.92 -7.97 -35.53
CA PRO A 78 5.10 -8.28 -34.34
C PRO A 78 5.69 -7.84 -32.99
N ARG A 79 6.79 -7.08 -32.96
CA ARG A 79 7.53 -6.69 -31.74
C ARG A 79 8.07 -5.26 -31.81
N ASN A 80 9.37 -5.05 -32.04
CA ASN A 80 9.98 -3.72 -32.04
C ASN A 80 10.74 -3.44 -33.34
N ALA A 81 10.39 -2.36 -34.05
CA ALA A 81 11.23 -1.79 -35.10
C ALA A 81 11.42 -0.28 -34.91
N PHE A 82 12.46 0.27 -35.55
CA PHE A 82 12.79 1.69 -35.50
C PHE A 82 13.16 2.17 -36.90
N CYS A 83 12.56 3.29 -37.33
CA CYS A 83 12.90 3.96 -38.57
C CYS A 83 13.93 5.06 -38.28
N TRP A 84 15.12 4.92 -38.87
CA TRP A 84 16.16 5.95 -38.79
C TRP A 84 16.32 6.63 -40.16
N ASN A 85 16.06 7.94 -40.20
CA ASN A 85 16.28 8.76 -41.39
C ASN A 85 17.67 9.40 -41.32
N VAL A 86 18.54 8.98 -42.23
CA VAL A 86 19.97 9.28 -42.27
C VAL A 86 20.21 10.36 -43.31
N LYS A 87 20.97 11.42 -42.99
CA LYS A 87 21.21 12.53 -43.93
C LYS A 87 22.50 12.34 -44.73
N ASP A 88 23.54 11.85 -44.08
CA ASP A 88 24.85 11.56 -44.68
C ASP A 88 25.28 10.12 -44.38
N ILE A 89 26.03 9.47 -45.27
CA ILE A 89 26.54 8.12 -45.04
C ILE A 89 27.46 8.04 -43.81
N ASN A 90 28.12 9.15 -43.45
CA ASN A 90 28.99 9.24 -42.27
C ASN A 90 28.21 9.24 -40.94
N ASP A 91 26.90 9.50 -40.96
CA ASP A 91 26.03 9.36 -39.78
C ASP A 91 25.91 7.89 -39.34
N VAL A 92 26.12 6.92 -40.26
CA VAL A 92 26.02 5.47 -40.01
C VAL A 92 27.38 4.89 -39.65
N ASN A 93 27.81 5.14 -38.41
CA ASN A 93 29.06 4.64 -37.83
C ASN A 93 28.82 3.76 -36.58
N GLU A 94 29.87 3.11 -36.08
CA GLU A 94 29.77 2.16 -34.96
C GLU A 94 29.29 2.82 -33.66
N ASP A 95 29.67 4.08 -33.40
CA ASP A 95 29.22 4.85 -32.24
C ASP A 95 27.72 5.19 -32.33
N ALA A 96 27.26 5.68 -33.48
CA ALA A 96 25.83 5.98 -33.70
C ALA A 96 24.96 4.73 -33.62
N LEU A 97 25.43 3.60 -34.15
CA LEU A 97 24.73 2.32 -34.05
C LEU A 97 24.75 1.75 -32.61
N SER A 98 25.77 2.07 -31.81
CA SER A 98 25.87 1.62 -30.42
C SER A 98 24.70 2.08 -29.54
N LEU A 99 24.14 3.26 -29.83
CA LEU A 99 23.00 3.82 -29.11
C LEU A 99 21.75 2.92 -29.20
N PHE A 100 21.54 2.24 -30.33
CA PHE A 100 20.41 1.32 -30.50
C PHE A 100 20.56 0.02 -29.68
N PHE A 101 21.78 -0.34 -29.25
CA PHE A 101 22.01 -1.53 -28.42
C PHE A 101 21.73 -1.33 -26.93
N ILE A 102 21.63 -0.06 -26.50
CA ILE A 102 21.33 0.33 -25.11
C ILE A 102 19.80 0.44 -24.87
N LEU A 103 18.99 0.42 -25.93
CA LEU A 103 17.53 0.45 -25.83
C LEU A 103 16.99 -0.81 -25.14
N GLU A 104 16.17 -0.60 -24.10
CA GLU A 104 15.31 -1.63 -23.51
C GLU A 104 13.82 -1.27 -23.70
N PRO A 105 12.99 -2.15 -24.30
CA PRO A 105 13.36 -3.46 -24.87
C PRO A 105 14.25 -3.32 -26.11
N ARG A 106 15.10 -4.34 -26.36
CA ARG A 106 15.99 -4.37 -27.52
C ARG A 106 15.21 -4.33 -28.83
N LEU A 107 15.84 -3.73 -29.83
CA LEU A 107 15.33 -3.63 -31.18
C LEU A 107 15.48 -4.96 -31.93
N ASP A 108 14.42 -5.47 -32.57
CA ASP A 108 14.48 -6.70 -33.36
C ASP A 108 14.88 -6.42 -34.82
N VAL A 109 14.40 -5.30 -35.39
CA VAL A 109 14.67 -4.87 -36.78
C VAL A 109 14.92 -3.35 -36.85
N LEU A 110 16.01 -2.95 -37.52
CA LEU A 110 16.31 -1.55 -37.88
C LEU A 110 15.99 -1.31 -39.36
N VAL A 111 15.21 -0.28 -39.67
CA VAL A 111 14.92 0.11 -41.06
C VAL A 111 15.63 1.44 -41.36
N ILE A 112 16.47 1.43 -42.39
CA ILE A 112 17.28 2.59 -42.80
C ILE A 112 16.78 3.12 -44.15
N GLY A 113 16.39 4.40 -44.17
CA GLY A 113 16.00 5.10 -45.39
C GLY A 113 17.19 5.59 -46.21
N LYS A 114 17.26 5.18 -47.48
CA LYS A 114 18.21 5.69 -48.47
C LYS A 114 17.59 6.87 -49.25
N GLY A 115 18.13 8.07 -49.03
CA GLY A 115 17.63 9.33 -49.60
C GLY A 115 17.64 9.40 -51.14
N GLU A 116 17.01 10.44 -51.68
CA GLU A 116 16.89 10.62 -53.12
C GLU A 116 18.20 11.08 -53.80
N THR A 117 18.54 10.35 -54.87
CA THR A 117 19.55 10.66 -55.91
C THR A 117 21.04 10.63 -55.55
N GLY A 118 21.82 9.98 -56.41
CA GLY A 118 23.29 10.14 -56.53
C GLY A 118 24.16 9.24 -55.66
N VAL A 119 23.89 9.10 -54.36
CA VAL A 119 24.89 8.53 -53.41
C VAL A 119 24.88 6.99 -53.37
N GLN A 120 26.04 6.38 -53.65
CA GLN A 120 26.27 4.95 -53.43
C GLN A 120 26.49 4.65 -51.93
N VAL A 121 25.39 4.33 -51.23
CA VAL A 121 25.43 3.71 -49.90
C VAL A 121 26.11 2.34 -50.00
N ASN A 122 27.20 2.12 -49.26
CA ASN A 122 27.86 0.82 -49.15
C ASN A 122 27.09 -0.10 -48.19
N SER A 123 26.03 -0.73 -48.68
CA SER A 123 25.16 -1.60 -47.89
C SER A 123 25.91 -2.75 -47.20
N ALA A 124 27.00 -3.26 -47.78
CA ALA A 124 27.77 -4.36 -47.20
C ALA A 124 28.38 -4.00 -45.84
N LEU A 125 28.94 -2.79 -45.70
CA LEU A 125 29.49 -2.30 -44.43
C LEU A 125 28.41 -2.21 -43.34
N ILE A 126 27.22 -1.72 -43.70
CA ILE A 126 26.07 -1.60 -42.78
C ILE A 126 25.62 -3.00 -42.33
N PHE A 127 25.47 -3.95 -43.27
CA PHE A 127 25.11 -5.32 -42.95
C PHE A 127 26.13 -6.01 -42.04
N ASP A 128 27.44 -5.80 -42.25
CA ASP A 128 28.48 -6.41 -41.42
C ASP A 128 28.50 -5.84 -39.99
N ILE A 129 28.33 -4.52 -39.81
CA ILE A 129 28.22 -3.91 -38.47
C ILE A 129 26.95 -4.40 -37.76
N CYS A 130 25.78 -4.38 -38.40
CA CYS A 130 24.55 -4.87 -37.78
C CYS A 130 24.64 -6.38 -37.44
N ARG A 131 25.22 -7.20 -38.33
CA ARG A 131 25.45 -8.64 -38.10
C ARG A 131 26.38 -8.92 -36.92
N LYS A 132 27.47 -8.16 -36.76
CA LYS A 132 28.39 -8.24 -35.60
C LYS A 132 27.66 -8.13 -34.26
N HIS A 133 26.59 -7.32 -34.22
CA HIS A 133 25.78 -7.08 -33.02
C HIS A 133 24.43 -7.83 -33.00
N LYS A 134 24.21 -8.79 -33.93
CA LYS A 134 22.98 -9.61 -34.05
C LYS A 134 21.69 -8.80 -34.29
N LEU A 135 21.81 -7.62 -34.89
CA LEU A 135 20.67 -6.78 -35.27
C LEU A 135 20.21 -7.14 -36.69
N SER A 136 18.91 -7.35 -36.90
CA SER A 136 18.35 -7.46 -38.24
C SER A 136 18.24 -6.06 -38.84
N VAL A 137 18.62 -5.87 -40.10
CA VAL A 137 18.56 -4.56 -40.77
C VAL A 137 17.99 -4.69 -42.18
N GLU A 138 17.11 -3.76 -42.56
CA GLU A 138 16.64 -3.57 -43.93
C GLU A 138 16.98 -2.15 -44.41
N VAL A 139 17.48 -2.06 -45.65
CA VAL A 139 17.81 -0.78 -46.29
C VAL A 139 16.85 -0.56 -47.46
N LEU A 140 15.99 0.44 -47.34
CA LEU A 140 14.91 0.73 -48.29
C LEU A 140 15.06 2.17 -48.82
N PRO A 141 14.51 2.53 -49.99
CA PRO A 141 14.42 3.93 -50.41
C PRO A 141 13.69 4.76 -49.36
N THR A 142 14.10 6.00 -49.09
CA THR A 142 13.53 6.82 -47.99
C THR A 142 12.01 6.98 -48.12
N GLN A 143 11.47 7.11 -49.33
CA GLN A 143 10.02 7.13 -49.56
C GLN A 143 9.28 5.90 -49.00
N VAL A 144 9.92 4.72 -49.01
CA VAL A 144 9.37 3.46 -48.49
C VAL A 144 9.70 3.29 -47.02
N ALA A 145 10.93 3.61 -46.60
CA ALA A 145 11.34 3.53 -45.19
C ALA A 145 10.51 4.46 -44.28
N VAL A 146 10.21 5.67 -44.75
CA VAL A 146 9.36 6.65 -44.03
C VAL A 146 7.90 6.18 -43.90
N GLY A 147 7.45 5.23 -44.73
CA GLY A 147 6.18 4.52 -44.56
C GLY A 147 6.19 3.42 -43.49
N THR A 148 7.29 3.28 -42.74
CA THR A 148 7.41 2.36 -41.60
C THR A 148 7.03 3.09 -40.31
N PHE A 149 5.84 2.80 -39.80
CA PHE A 149 5.28 3.50 -38.66
C PHE A 149 5.25 2.61 -37.41
N ASN A 150 5.51 3.22 -36.25
CA ASN A 150 5.31 2.59 -34.94
C ASN A 150 3.94 2.98 -34.37
N PHE A 151 3.02 2.03 -34.33
CA PHE A 151 1.64 2.26 -33.90
C PHE A 151 1.33 1.57 -32.57
N LEU A 152 0.39 2.09 -31.79
CA LEU A 152 -0.21 1.33 -30.68
C LEU A 152 -1.29 0.38 -31.21
N ASN A 153 -1.21 -0.89 -30.83
CA ASN A 153 -2.34 -1.81 -30.93
C ASN A 153 -3.36 -1.57 -29.80
N SER A 154 -4.50 -2.27 -29.85
CA SER A 154 -5.56 -2.23 -28.83
C SER A 154 -5.13 -2.66 -27.41
N GLU A 155 -3.98 -3.31 -27.26
CA GLU A 155 -3.36 -3.67 -25.97
C GLU A 155 -2.39 -2.60 -25.44
N GLY A 156 -2.13 -1.54 -26.20
CA GLY A 156 -1.17 -0.49 -25.85
C GLY A 156 0.30 -0.85 -26.13
N ARG A 157 0.56 -1.90 -26.92
CA ARG A 157 1.90 -2.29 -27.36
C ARG A 157 2.24 -1.62 -28.68
N TYR A 158 3.50 -1.22 -28.84
CA TYR A 158 4.01 -0.80 -30.14
C TYR A 158 4.03 -2.01 -31.08
N VAL A 159 3.41 -1.85 -32.24
CA VAL A 159 3.52 -2.74 -33.40
C VAL A 159 4.04 -1.87 -34.53
N ALA A 160 5.21 -2.24 -35.06
CA ALA A 160 5.73 -1.58 -36.23
C ALA A 160 5.10 -2.20 -37.47
N ALA A 161 4.56 -1.39 -38.37
CA ALA A 161 4.09 -1.88 -39.66
C ALA A 161 4.55 -0.94 -40.77
N ALA A 162 5.19 -1.54 -41.79
CA ALA A 162 5.45 -0.87 -43.05
C ALA A 162 4.23 -1.08 -43.94
N LEU A 163 3.41 -0.04 -44.09
CA LEU A 163 2.49 0.01 -45.23
C LEU A 163 3.36 0.30 -46.46
N ILE A 164 3.47 -0.65 -47.39
CA ILE A 164 4.09 -0.35 -48.69
C ILE A 164 3.03 0.47 -49.43
N PRO A 165 3.21 1.79 -49.62
CA PRO A 165 2.10 2.65 -50.01
C PRO A 165 1.58 2.23 -51.41
N PRO A 166 0.34 1.72 -51.52
CA PRO A 166 -0.26 1.53 -52.83
C PRO A 166 -0.42 2.90 -53.49
N ARG A 167 -0.33 2.97 -54.82
CA ARG A 167 -0.52 4.23 -55.58
C ARG A 167 -1.91 4.87 -55.39
N ARG A 168 -2.85 4.17 -54.75
CA ARG A 168 -4.13 4.67 -54.21
C ARG A 168 -4.43 3.95 -52.90
N MET A 169 -4.87 4.69 -51.89
CA MET A 169 -5.52 4.13 -50.69
C MET A 169 -7.03 4.30 -50.82
N ASP A 170 -7.77 3.20 -50.72
CA ASP A 170 -9.23 3.23 -50.66
C ASP A 170 -9.68 3.20 -49.20
N VAL A 171 -10.51 4.19 -48.83
CA VAL A 171 -11.00 4.41 -47.46
C VAL A 171 -12.48 4.04 -47.40
N TYR A 172 -12.81 3.07 -46.54
CA TYR A 172 -14.18 2.56 -46.39
C TYR A 172 -14.78 2.93 -45.03
N ASP A 173 -16.07 3.27 -45.05
CA ASP A 173 -16.88 3.59 -43.86
C ASP A 173 -17.27 2.31 -43.10
N HIS A 174 -17.58 2.44 -41.80
CA HIS A 174 -17.95 1.36 -40.90
C HIS A 174 -19.13 0.51 -41.41
N ALA A 175 -20.02 1.10 -42.21
CA ALA A 175 -21.18 0.42 -42.79
C ALA A 175 -20.85 -0.56 -43.93
N ASP A 176 -19.65 -0.53 -44.50
CA ASP A 176 -19.31 -1.34 -45.67
C ASP A 176 -19.15 -2.83 -45.32
N ARG A 177 -19.92 -3.70 -45.97
CA ARG A 177 -19.87 -5.16 -45.71
C ARG A 177 -18.74 -5.86 -46.45
N GLU A 178 -18.26 -5.30 -47.56
CA GLU A 178 -17.31 -5.96 -48.45
C GLU A 178 -15.88 -5.83 -47.93
N ALA A 179 -15.51 -4.62 -47.49
CA ALA A 179 -14.27 -4.37 -46.73
C ALA A 179 -14.21 -5.18 -45.40
N GLY A 180 -15.36 -5.53 -44.83
CA GLY A 180 -15.44 -6.36 -43.62
C GLY A 180 -15.03 -7.82 -43.86
N ARG A 181 -15.39 -8.38 -45.03
CA ARG A 181 -14.95 -9.73 -45.44
C ARG A 181 -13.44 -9.78 -45.66
N LEU A 182 -12.86 -8.81 -46.35
CA LEU A 182 -11.42 -8.80 -46.67
C LEU A 182 -10.51 -8.77 -45.43
N LEU A 183 -10.95 -8.13 -44.35
CA LEU A 183 -10.22 -8.09 -43.07
C LEU A 183 -10.50 -9.29 -42.14
N SER A 184 -11.55 -10.08 -42.40
CA SER A 184 -11.88 -11.30 -41.64
C SER A 184 -11.54 -12.61 -42.37
N ALA A 185 -11.10 -12.53 -43.64
CA ALA A 185 -10.91 -13.69 -44.50
C ALA A 185 -9.81 -14.69 -44.06
N GLU A 186 -8.87 -14.30 -43.20
CA GLU A 186 -7.76 -15.17 -42.77
C GLU A 186 -8.01 -15.98 -41.48
N GLU A 187 -9.14 -15.79 -40.77
CA GLU A 187 -9.52 -16.68 -39.65
C GLU A 187 -10.25 -17.96 -40.11
N SER A 188 -10.53 -18.12 -41.41
CA SER A 188 -11.47 -19.13 -41.93
C SER A 188 -10.87 -20.21 -42.85
N GLU A 189 -9.71 -20.78 -42.51
CA GLU A 189 -9.31 -22.11 -43.01
C GLU A 189 -9.39 -23.21 -41.93
N SER A 190 -10.62 -23.54 -41.51
CA SER A 190 -10.95 -24.94 -41.22
C SER A 190 -12.40 -25.23 -41.63
N THR A 191 -12.54 -26.10 -42.63
CA THR A 191 -13.81 -26.41 -43.29
C THR A 191 -14.86 -27.07 -42.39
N TRP A 192 -16.06 -26.47 -42.35
CA TRP A 192 -17.32 -27.22 -42.46
C TRP A 192 -18.42 -26.37 -43.12
N ALA A 193 -18.96 -26.86 -44.26
CA ALA A 193 -20.18 -26.48 -44.99
C ALA A 193 -20.54 -24.97 -45.09
N LEU A 194 -20.46 -24.28 -46.25
CA LEU A 194 -21.17 -24.54 -47.52
C LEU A 194 -22.64 -24.95 -47.38
N LEU A 195 -23.54 -23.96 -47.28
CA LEU A 195 -24.86 -23.96 -47.97
C LEU A 195 -25.23 -22.50 -48.36
N PRO A 196 -25.82 -22.25 -49.55
CA PRO A 196 -26.27 -20.93 -49.95
C PRO A 196 -27.72 -20.66 -49.51
N GLU A 197 -27.99 -19.50 -48.91
CA GLU A 197 -29.37 -18.99 -48.75
C GLU A 197 -29.89 -18.43 -50.09
N SER A 198 -30.47 -19.31 -50.91
CA SER A 198 -31.40 -18.87 -51.96
C SER A 198 -32.77 -18.62 -51.34
N LYS A 199 -33.33 -17.43 -51.59
CA LYS A 199 -34.76 -17.18 -51.32
C LYS A 199 -35.61 -18.05 -52.24
N ASP A 200 -36.47 -18.89 -51.66
CA ASP A 200 -37.86 -19.15 -52.10
C ASP A 200 -38.52 -20.17 -51.14
N GLU A 201 -39.72 -19.86 -50.66
CA GLU A 201 -40.64 -20.84 -50.05
C GLU A 201 -41.34 -21.65 -51.18
N PRO A 202 -41.94 -22.86 -50.99
CA PRO A 202 -42.61 -23.32 -49.74
C PRO A 202 -42.62 -24.86 -49.45
N LYS A 203 -43.39 -25.23 -48.41
CA LYS A 203 -44.13 -26.50 -48.13
C LYS A 203 -43.59 -27.46 -47.04
N LEU A 204 -44.55 -27.87 -46.19
CA LEU A 204 -44.45 -28.97 -45.24
C LEU A 204 -44.31 -30.33 -45.94
N LEU A 205 -43.69 -31.28 -45.23
CA LEU A 205 -44.22 -32.64 -45.07
C LEU A 205 -43.68 -33.28 -43.78
N GLU A 206 -44.48 -34.14 -43.17
CA GLU A 206 -44.23 -34.78 -41.87
C GLU A 206 -43.40 -36.07 -41.97
N SER A 207 -43.15 -36.67 -40.78
CA SER A 207 -42.95 -38.11 -40.51
C SER A 207 -41.50 -38.66 -40.43
N GLY A 208 -41.35 -39.74 -39.64
CA GLY A 208 -40.14 -40.56 -39.55
C GLY A 208 -39.19 -40.21 -38.39
N SER A 209 -39.52 -40.49 -37.12
CA SER A 209 -39.37 -41.79 -36.43
C SER A 209 -37.92 -42.24 -36.13
N ALA A 210 -37.66 -42.49 -34.83
CA ALA A 210 -36.75 -43.52 -34.29
C ALA A 210 -35.21 -43.29 -34.42
N GLU A 211 -34.36 -43.75 -33.49
CA GLU A 211 -34.57 -44.28 -32.12
C GLU A 211 -33.26 -44.22 -31.29
N ARG A 212 -33.43 -44.12 -29.96
CA ARG A 212 -32.66 -44.74 -28.85
C ARG A 212 -31.13 -45.00 -28.99
N LEU A 213 -30.40 -44.50 -27.98
CA LEU A 213 -29.54 -45.23 -26.98
C LEU A 213 -28.60 -44.18 -26.34
N HIS A 214 -28.69 -43.71 -25.09
CA HIS A 214 -29.27 -44.19 -23.82
C HIS A 214 -28.51 -45.32 -23.11
N LEU A 215 -27.54 -44.95 -22.26
CA LEU A 215 -27.11 -45.57 -20.98
C LEU A 215 -26.11 -44.58 -20.32
N HIS A 216 -26.40 -43.90 -19.18
CA HIS A 216 -26.41 -44.36 -17.77
C HIS A 216 -25.00 -44.69 -17.23
N TRP A 217 -24.58 -44.48 -15.97
CA TRP A 217 -25.14 -43.90 -14.71
C TRP A 217 -23.94 -43.65 -13.74
N HIS A 218 -23.91 -42.78 -12.71
CA HIS A 218 -24.82 -41.69 -12.30
C HIS A 218 -24.14 -40.66 -11.35
N GLN A 219 -24.92 -39.64 -10.97
CA GLN A 219 -24.73 -38.52 -10.02
C GLN A 219 -24.61 -38.90 -8.51
N ARG A 220 -24.24 -37.92 -7.67
CA ARG A 220 -25.00 -37.37 -6.49
C ARG A 220 -24.17 -36.25 -5.81
N TRP A 221 -24.67 -35.14 -5.27
CA TRP A 221 -25.95 -34.84 -4.61
C TRP A 221 -26.43 -33.36 -4.76
N LEU A 222 -27.75 -33.18 -4.97
CA LEU A 222 -28.69 -32.17 -4.40
C LEU A 222 -28.37 -30.64 -4.45
N ARG A 223 -29.13 -29.81 -5.20
CA ARG A 223 -30.53 -29.28 -5.04
C ARG A 223 -30.58 -27.95 -4.26
N GLY A 224 -31.33 -26.92 -4.71
CA GLY A 224 -32.09 -26.84 -5.97
C GLY A 224 -33.05 -25.64 -6.11
N PHE A 225 -33.91 -25.76 -7.13
CA PHE A 225 -35.12 -24.97 -7.43
C PHE A 225 -35.01 -23.48 -7.79
N PHE A 226 -35.01 -23.25 -9.11
CA PHE A 226 -35.82 -22.19 -9.73
C PHE A 226 -37.31 -22.39 -9.41
N VAL A 227 -38.05 -21.29 -9.25
CA VAL A 227 -39.50 -21.21 -9.51
C VAL A 227 -39.76 -19.97 -10.36
N THR A 228 -40.70 -20.11 -11.30
CA THR A 228 -41.01 -19.22 -12.42
C THR A 228 -41.88 -18.02 -12.06
N GLU A 229 -41.79 -16.96 -12.85
CA GLU A 229 -42.82 -15.91 -12.92
C GLU A 229 -44.16 -16.50 -13.37
N ASN A 230 -45.20 -16.37 -12.53
CA ASN A 230 -46.51 -15.79 -12.89
C ASN A 230 -47.52 -15.93 -11.73
N ASN A 231 -48.50 -15.03 -11.72
CA ASN A 231 -49.63 -14.95 -10.77
C ASN A 231 -49.29 -14.66 -9.30
N LEU A 232 -49.40 -13.38 -8.91
CA LEU A 232 -50.21 -12.95 -7.77
C LEU A 232 -50.50 -11.43 -7.87
N LYS A 233 -51.59 -11.08 -8.55
CA LYS A 233 -52.24 -9.77 -8.39
C LYS A 233 -53.06 -9.78 -7.09
N SER A 234 -53.28 -8.59 -6.52
CA SER A 234 -54.26 -8.32 -5.45
C SER A 234 -53.90 -8.86 -4.05
N THR A 235 -53.21 -8.03 -3.24
CA THR A 235 -53.71 -7.46 -1.96
C THR A 235 -52.55 -6.97 -1.09
N PHE A 236 -52.12 -5.69 -1.21
CA PHE A 236 -51.49 -4.94 -0.09
C PHE A 236 -51.42 -3.43 -0.33
N PHE A 237 -52.45 -2.84 -0.95
CA PHE A 237 -52.52 -1.38 -1.21
C PHE A 237 -53.79 -0.78 -0.58
N LYS A 238 -53.76 -0.56 0.74
CA LYS A 238 -54.59 0.38 1.52
C LYS A 238 -54.39 0.19 3.04
N SER A 239 -53.38 0.84 3.60
CA SER A 239 -53.45 1.45 4.95
C SER A 239 -52.26 2.41 5.14
N CYS A 240 -52.39 3.36 6.06
CA CYS A 240 -51.33 4.28 6.50
C CYS A 240 -50.87 5.36 5.49
N LEU A 241 -51.83 6.09 4.92
CA LEU A 241 -51.67 7.53 4.67
C LEU A 241 -52.58 8.29 5.65
N SER A 242 -52.02 8.87 6.71
CA SER A 242 -52.75 9.82 7.58
C SER A 242 -51.80 10.69 8.41
N HIS A 243 -51.94 12.02 8.28
CA HIS A 243 -51.29 13.10 9.05
C HIS A 243 -49.78 13.32 8.79
N ARG A 244 -49.41 14.42 8.10
CA ARG A 244 -49.17 15.80 8.61
C ARG A 244 -47.93 15.86 9.53
N SER A 245 -46.97 16.77 9.38
CA SER A 245 -46.85 17.96 8.51
C SER A 245 -45.44 18.58 8.60
N LEU A 246 -44.85 19.03 7.48
CA LEU A 246 -43.73 19.99 7.46
C LEU A 246 -43.87 20.95 6.24
N PRO A 247 -43.33 22.19 6.30
CA PRO A 247 -43.81 23.31 5.47
C PRO A 247 -43.11 23.47 4.12
N ALA A 248 -43.76 24.23 3.24
CA ALA A 248 -43.28 24.51 1.88
C ALA A 248 -42.24 25.63 1.82
N SER A 249 -41.04 25.32 1.33
CA SER A 249 -40.05 26.31 0.85
C SER A 249 -39.12 25.76 -0.25
N TYR A 250 -39.59 24.81 -1.07
CA TYR A 250 -38.86 24.24 -2.21
C TYR A 250 -39.79 23.94 -3.41
N PHE A 251 -40.44 24.98 -3.94
CA PHE A 251 -41.18 24.91 -5.21
C PHE A 251 -41.01 26.20 -6.02
N SER A 252 -39.95 26.24 -6.81
CA SER A 252 -39.72 27.13 -7.95
C SER A 252 -38.54 26.55 -8.74
N TRP A 253 -38.55 26.68 -10.08
CA TRP A 253 -37.60 26.06 -11.03
C TRP A 253 -37.77 24.57 -11.36
N LEU A 254 -38.99 24.18 -11.72
CA LEU A 254 -39.24 23.16 -12.75
C LEU A 254 -40.39 23.64 -13.66
N LEU A 255 -40.10 23.77 -14.96
CA LEU A 255 -40.87 24.28 -16.13
C LEU A 255 -39.93 25.25 -16.88
N HIS A 256 -39.59 25.14 -18.17
CA HIS A 256 -40.12 24.27 -19.24
C HIS A 256 -38.97 23.98 -20.29
N PRO A 257 -39.17 23.63 -21.59
CA PRO A 257 -38.42 22.55 -22.21
C PRO A 257 -37.34 22.98 -23.25
N ARG A 258 -36.32 22.13 -23.45
CA ARG A 258 -35.78 21.79 -24.79
C ARG A 258 -34.73 20.68 -24.72
N CYS A 259 -35.06 19.52 -25.27
CA CYS A 259 -34.05 18.64 -25.86
C CYS A 259 -33.71 19.18 -27.26
N ALA A 260 -32.43 19.42 -27.55
CA ALA A 260 -31.87 19.31 -28.89
C ALA A 260 -30.33 19.42 -28.82
N VAL A 261 -29.65 18.52 -29.53
CA VAL A 261 -28.21 18.58 -29.78
C VAL A 261 -27.91 19.69 -30.78
N THR A 262 -26.90 20.51 -30.53
CA THR A 262 -26.14 21.17 -31.61
C THR A 262 -24.70 21.41 -31.17
N VAL A 263 -23.76 20.74 -31.82
CA VAL A 263 -22.33 21.01 -31.67
C VAL A 263 -21.99 22.18 -32.59
N ALA A 264 -21.55 23.31 -32.03
CA ALA A 264 -21.00 24.43 -32.78
C ALA A 264 -19.58 24.72 -32.28
N LYS A 265 -18.63 24.82 -33.20
CA LYS A 265 -17.26 25.27 -32.93
C LYS A 265 -17.28 26.76 -32.56
N SER A 266 -16.54 27.14 -31.52
CA SER A 266 -15.96 28.48 -31.38
C SER A 266 -14.63 28.38 -30.65
N GLU A 267 -13.72 29.32 -30.92
CA GLU A 267 -12.32 29.23 -30.49
C GLU A 267 -12.18 29.32 -28.96
N ILE A 268 -11.33 28.45 -28.40
CA ILE A 268 -10.83 28.60 -27.03
C ILE A 268 -9.37 29.08 -27.12
N THR A 269 -9.21 30.38 -26.88
CA THR A 269 -7.92 31.06 -26.69
C THR A 269 -7.18 30.56 -25.44
N ASN A 270 -5.88 30.87 -25.36
CA ASN A 270 -4.85 30.35 -24.43
C ASN A 270 -5.06 30.51 -22.89
N ASP A 271 -6.28 30.55 -22.37
CA ASP A 271 -6.57 30.84 -20.95
C ASP A 271 -6.70 29.59 -20.03
N VAL A 272 -6.57 28.38 -20.58
CA VAL A 272 -6.82 27.12 -19.83
C VAL A 272 -5.60 26.65 -19.02
N VAL A 273 -4.38 27.07 -19.37
CA VAL A 273 -3.14 26.56 -18.73
C VAL A 273 -2.92 27.10 -17.30
N ASN A 274 -3.55 28.21 -16.92
CA ASN A 274 -3.21 28.94 -15.68
C ASN A 274 -4.24 28.83 -14.53
N LYS A 275 -5.19 27.88 -14.58
CA LYS A 275 -6.20 27.68 -13.51
C LYS A 275 -6.48 26.21 -13.18
N SER A 276 -5.48 25.50 -12.65
CA SER A 276 -5.70 24.28 -11.86
C SER A 276 -6.37 24.61 -10.51
N LYS A 277 -7.65 25.02 -10.55
CA LYS A 277 -8.42 25.37 -9.36
C LYS A 277 -8.76 24.13 -8.53
N ARG A 278 -7.87 23.84 -7.57
CA ARG A 278 -8.10 23.17 -6.27
C ARG A 278 -9.47 22.48 -6.14
N ILE A 279 -9.53 21.19 -6.47
CA ILE A 279 -10.63 20.30 -6.07
C ILE A 279 -10.39 19.91 -4.60
N TRP A 280 -10.69 20.82 -3.68
CA TRP A 280 -10.69 20.56 -2.24
C TRP A 280 -12.11 20.72 -1.69
N PRO A 281 -12.57 19.83 -0.78
CA PRO A 281 -13.90 19.94 -0.19
C PRO A 281 -14.02 21.22 0.65
N ARG A 282 -15.22 21.81 0.68
CA ARG A 282 -15.53 22.95 1.54
C ARG A 282 -15.38 22.56 3.02
N GLN A 283 -14.89 23.50 3.82
CA GLN A 283 -14.86 23.35 5.28
C GLN A 283 -16.26 23.03 5.83
N LEU A 284 -16.32 22.08 6.75
CA LEU A 284 -17.54 21.75 7.49
C LEU A 284 -17.98 22.95 8.36
N PRO A 285 -19.29 23.15 8.58
CA PRO A 285 -19.79 24.22 9.44
C PRO A 285 -19.38 24.00 10.91
N PRO A 286 -19.22 25.08 11.70
CA PRO A 286 -18.75 24.99 13.08
C PRO A 286 -19.74 24.26 14.00
N GLU A 287 -19.19 23.55 14.98
CA GLU A 287 -19.93 22.73 15.94
C GLU A 287 -20.82 23.58 16.86
N LYS A 288 -21.98 23.01 17.26
CA LYS A 288 -22.80 23.55 18.34
C LYS A 288 -22.36 22.97 19.69
N GLU A 289 -22.52 23.77 20.74
CA GLU A 289 -21.94 23.53 22.06
C GLU A 289 -22.37 22.19 22.69
N SER A 290 -21.39 21.44 23.19
CA SER A 290 -21.58 20.21 23.96
C SER A 290 -21.67 20.49 25.46
N ILE A 291 -22.48 19.68 26.14
CA ILE A 291 -22.71 19.72 27.59
C ILE A 291 -21.44 19.23 28.33
N THR A 292 -21.20 19.74 29.54
CA THR A 292 -20.08 19.32 30.40
C THR A 292 -20.15 17.83 30.78
N PRO A 293 -19.03 17.10 30.77
CA PRO A 293 -19.02 15.65 31.02
C PRO A 293 -19.38 15.28 32.47
N PRO A 294 -19.91 14.05 32.69
CA PRO A 294 -20.14 13.51 34.04
C PRO A 294 -18.81 13.23 34.75
N SER A 295 -18.80 13.32 36.08
CA SER A 295 -17.59 13.29 36.91
C SER A 295 -16.80 11.96 36.89
N SER A 296 -17.35 10.89 36.30
CA SER A 296 -16.74 9.56 36.24
C SER A 296 -15.56 9.42 35.27
N THR A 297 -15.28 10.41 34.43
CA THR A 297 -14.10 10.44 33.54
C THR A 297 -12.87 11.13 34.16
N SER A 298 -12.96 11.59 35.42
CA SER A 298 -11.92 12.44 36.04
C SER A 298 -10.78 11.70 36.75
N VAL A 299 -10.83 10.36 36.88
CA VAL A 299 -9.83 9.54 37.59
C VAL A 299 -9.15 8.55 36.63
N MET A 300 -8.64 9.05 35.52
CA MET A 300 -7.85 8.25 34.58
C MET A 300 -6.48 7.90 35.13
N ALA A 301 -5.90 6.81 34.64
CA ALA A 301 -4.56 6.37 35.01
C ALA A 301 -4.38 6.22 36.53
N SER A 302 -5.37 5.60 37.18
CA SER A 302 -5.30 5.15 38.57
C SER A 302 -4.31 3.98 38.77
N SER A 303 -3.93 3.31 37.69
CA SER A 303 -3.03 2.15 37.66
C SER A 303 -1.82 2.41 36.76
N THR A 304 -0.67 1.85 37.12
CA THR A 304 0.53 1.77 36.26
C THR A 304 0.70 0.39 35.62
N ALA A 305 -0.31 -0.50 35.74
CA ALA A 305 -0.25 -1.85 35.23
C ALA A 305 -0.05 -1.89 33.70
N PRO A 306 0.70 -2.88 33.17
CA PRO A 306 0.88 -3.02 31.73
C PRO A 306 -0.41 -3.55 31.08
N LEU A 307 -0.83 -2.96 29.96
CA LEU A 307 -2.15 -3.25 29.39
C LEU A 307 -2.12 -4.52 28.54
N ILE A 308 -1.31 -4.54 27.48
CA ILE A 308 -1.19 -5.68 26.57
C ILE A 308 -0.56 -6.89 27.27
N LYS A 309 0.43 -6.71 28.15
CA LYS A 309 1.08 -7.84 28.86
C LYS A 309 0.05 -8.61 29.70
N ASP A 310 -0.83 -7.91 30.42
CA ASP A 310 -1.84 -8.53 31.28
C ASP A 310 -3.00 -9.21 30.51
N LEU A 311 -3.24 -8.85 29.25
CA LEU A 311 -4.16 -9.61 28.39
C LEU A 311 -3.70 -11.08 28.22
N PHE A 312 -2.39 -11.35 28.19
CA PHE A 312 -1.87 -12.72 28.12
C PHE A 312 -2.14 -13.53 29.40
N ARG A 313 -2.29 -12.85 30.55
CA ARG A 313 -2.76 -13.42 31.83
C ARG A 313 -4.30 -13.50 31.92
N GLY A 314 -5.01 -13.03 30.91
CA GLY A 314 -6.48 -13.03 30.86
C GLY A 314 -7.11 -11.90 31.68
N HIS A 315 -6.29 -10.94 32.13
CA HIS A 315 -6.75 -9.76 32.85
C HIS A 315 -7.04 -8.66 31.83
N PHE A 316 -8.31 -8.28 31.73
CA PHE A 316 -8.74 -7.15 30.92
C PHE A 316 -8.91 -5.94 31.83
N HIS A 317 -7.98 -4.98 31.76
CA HIS A 317 -8.03 -3.76 32.57
C HIS A 317 -9.18 -2.86 32.13
N LEU A 318 -9.99 -2.41 33.09
CA LEU A 318 -11.17 -1.57 32.83
C LEU A 318 -10.79 -0.17 32.33
N GLU A 319 -9.58 0.28 32.65
CA GLU A 319 -8.94 1.48 32.09
C GLU A 319 -8.92 1.49 30.55
N LEU A 320 -8.89 0.34 29.87
CA LEU A 320 -9.02 0.24 28.40
C LEU A 320 -10.37 0.77 27.87
N LEU A 321 -11.34 0.98 28.75
CA LEU A 321 -12.69 1.44 28.46
C LEU A 321 -12.89 2.92 28.88
N GLU A 322 -11.89 3.52 29.52
CA GLU A 322 -11.88 4.91 29.99
C GLU A 322 -11.18 5.79 28.95
N PHE A 323 -11.95 6.51 28.13
CA PHE A 323 -11.38 7.30 27.04
C PHE A 323 -10.97 8.72 27.48
N PRO A 324 -9.75 9.18 27.16
CA PRO A 324 -9.24 10.46 27.67
C PRO A 324 -9.83 11.71 27.05
N GLU A 325 -9.83 12.76 27.88
CA GLU A 325 -10.26 14.11 27.53
C GLU A 325 -9.20 15.13 27.94
N LEU A 326 -9.07 16.22 27.16
CA LEU A 326 -8.29 17.38 27.57
C LEU A 326 -9.01 18.12 28.70
N ALA A 327 -8.27 18.52 29.74
CA ALA A 327 -8.82 19.07 30.99
C ALA A 327 -9.62 20.39 30.85
N SER A 328 -9.57 21.09 29.71
CA SER A 328 -10.40 22.28 29.49
C SER A 328 -10.76 22.52 28.02
N LYS A 329 -11.95 23.10 27.79
CA LYS A 329 -12.44 23.53 26.47
C LYS A 329 -11.46 24.50 25.78
N LYS A 330 -10.83 25.40 26.55
CA LYS A 330 -9.84 26.35 26.04
C LYS A 330 -8.62 25.64 25.40
N LEU A 331 -8.10 24.59 26.05
CA LEU A 331 -7.00 23.80 25.49
C LEU A 331 -7.41 23.09 24.19
N VAL A 332 -8.65 22.59 24.10
CA VAL A 332 -9.20 21.98 22.87
C VAL A 332 -9.25 23.01 21.73
N GLU A 333 -9.72 24.23 22.00
CA GLU A 333 -9.77 25.32 21.02
C GLU A 333 -8.37 25.74 20.55
N GLU A 334 -7.44 25.98 21.48
CA GLU A 334 -6.04 26.34 21.18
C GLU A 334 -5.34 25.28 20.31
N VAL A 335 -5.49 24.01 20.67
CA VAL A 335 -4.91 22.86 19.95
C VAL A 335 -5.49 22.70 18.55
N ASN A 336 -6.80 22.92 18.37
CA ASN A 336 -7.41 22.88 17.05
C ASN A 336 -7.00 24.08 16.16
N VAL A 337 -6.78 25.26 16.74
CA VAL A 337 -6.19 26.41 16.03
C VAL A 337 -4.75 26.11 15.59
N LEU A 338 -3.94 25.48 16.45
CA LEU A 338 -2.59 25.03 16.08
C LEU A 338 -2.63 23.95 14.99
N HIS A 339 -3.55 22.99 15.06
CA HIS A 339 -3.74 21.97 14.02
C HIS A 339 -4.07 22.59 12.66
N GLU A 340 -5.05 23.49 12.57
CA GLU A 340 -5.41 24.12 11.28
C GLU A 340 -4.28 25.02 10.75
N LYS A 341 -3.48 25.67 11.61
CA LYS A 341 -2.26 26.39 11.19
C LYS A 341 -1.21 25.44 10.60
N ALA A 342 -0.90 24.34 11.30
CA ALA A 342 0.06 23.33 10.84
C ALA A 342 -0.41 22.71 9.52
N LYS A 343 -1.68 22.30 9.44
CA LYS A 343 -2.32 21.75 8.24
C LYS A 343 -2.30 22.74 7.08
N HIS A 344 -2.55 24.03 7.33
CA HIS A 344 -2.41 25.04 6.29
C HIS A 344 -0.97 25.14 5.80
N ALA A 345 0.05 25.14 6.68
CA ALA A 345 1.45 25.16 6.28
C ALA A 345 1.82 23.94 5.40
N ILE A 346 1.46 22.73 5.85
CA ILE A 346 1.74 21.48 5.15
C ILE A 346 1.06 21.44 3.76
N LEU A 347 -0.18 21.91 3.65
CA LEU A 347 -0.92 21.93 2.38
C LEU A 347 -0.47 23.01 1.37
N GLN A 348 0.53 23.82 1.70
CA GLN A 348 1.18 24.76 0.76
C GLN A 348 2.53 24.24 0.25
N ILE A 349 3.00 23.07 0.72
CA ILE A 349 4.21 22.42 0.22
C ILE A 349 3.96 21.85 -1.18
N ASP A 350 4.87 22.11 -2.14
CA ASP A 350 4.85 21.43 -3.44
C ASP A 350 5.47 20.03 -3.33
N SER A 351 4.70 19.11 -2.73
CA SER A 351 5.02 17.70 -2.61
C SER A 351 5.32 17.02 -3.95
N ALA A 352 4.80 17.55 -5.07
CA ALA A 352 5.01 16.97 -6.40
C ALA A 352 6.35 17.40 -7.02
N LEU A 353 6.82 18.62 -6.72
CA LEU A 353 8.19 19.03 -7.02
C LEU A 353 9.21 18.27 -6.16
N ILE A 354 8.96 18.12 -4.86
CA ILE A 354 9.84 17.37 -3.95
C ILE A 354 9.96 15.90 -4.39
N ASP A 355 8.83 15.23 -4.67
CA ASP A 355 8.82 13.84 -5.14
C ASP A 355 9.61 13.65 -6.45
N ARG A 356 9.43 14.55 -7.43
CA ARG A 356 10.16 14.49 -8.71
C ARG A 356 11.66 14.77 -8.58
N THR A 357 12.05 15.70 -7.71
CA THR A 357 13.45 16.15 -7.57
C THR A 357 14.24 15.38 -6.51
N ASN A 358 13.55 14.67 -5.61
CA ASN A 358 14.09 14.07 -4.38
C ASN A 358 14.87 15.07 -3.50
N LYS A 359 14.45 16.34 -3.51
CA LYS A 359 15.11 17.43 -2.77
C LYS A 359 14.09 18.23 -1.98
N LEU A 360 14.37 18.42 -0.70
CA LEU A 360 13.68 19.41 0.14
C LEU A 360 14.31 20.78 -0.11
N THR A 361 13.50 21.81 -0.37
CA THR A 361 14.01 23.18 -0.57
C THR A 361 14.14 23.94 0.74
N GLU A 362 15.03 24.93 0.78
CA GLU A 362 15.18 25.84 1.93
C GLU A 362 13.88 26.60 2.22
N ASP A 363 13.06 26.90 1.21
CA ASP A 363 11.75 27.53 1.38
C ASP A 363 10.78 26.65 2.20
N VAL A 364 10.80 25.33 1.99
CA VAL A 364 9.94 24.39 2.73
C VAL A 364 10.41 24.26 4.17
N ILE A 365 11.73 24.12 4.39
CA ILE A 365 12.33 24.12 5.74
C ILE A 365 11.97 25.42 6.46
N SER A 366 12.22 26.57 5.83
CA SER A 366 11.93 27.89 6.38
C SER A 366 10.44 28.09 6.67
N GLY A 367 9.57 27.57 5.80
CA GLY A 367 8.13 27.55 5.99
C GLY A 367 7.71 26.79 7.26
N LEU A 368 8.25 25.57 7.45
CA LEU A 368 7.97 24.75 8.63
C LEU A 368 8.56 25.38 9.92
N THR A 369 9.73 25.98 9.82
CA THR A 369 10.39 26.77 10.88
C THR A 369 9.53 27.95 11.33
N ASN A 370 9.02 28.75 10.39
CA ASN A 370 8.17 29.91 10.68
C ASN A 370 6.82 29.53 11.34
N HIS A 371 6.38 28.26 11.22
CA HIS A 371 5.21 27.72 11.90
C HIS A 371 5.55 26.99 13.22
N GLY A 372 6.82 27.01 13.66
CA GLY A 372 7.26 26.47 14.95
C GLY A 372 7.28 24.93 15.06
N LEU A 373 7.30 24.22 13.93
CA LEU A 373 7.07 22.76 13.91
C LEU A 373 8.30 21.90 14.30
N PHE A 374 9.46 22.53 14.53
CA PHE A 374 10.69 21.84 14.94
C PHE A 374 10.83 21.64 16.46
N GLY A 375 9.97 22.26 17.28
CA GLY A 375 10.11 22.26 18.74
C GLY A 375 8.86 21.83 19.50
N LEU A 376 8.05 20.91 18.94
CA LEU A 376 6.69 20.64 19.42
C LEU A 376 6.62 20.30 20.92
N GLN A 377 7.46 19.36 21.37
CA GLN A 377 7.47 18.88 22.77
C GLN A 377 8.70 19.35 23.56
N VAL A 378 9.47 20.31 23.03
CA VAL A 378 10.54 20.97 23.78
C VAL A 378 9.91 21.97 24.74
N ASP A 379 10.41 22.03 25.97
CA ASP A 379 9.90 22.96 26.99
C ASP A 379 10.03 24.44 26.56
N GLY A 380 9.09 25.27 27.02
CA GLY A 380 9.06 26.70 26.69
C GLY A 380 10.28 27.48 27.19
N GLY A 381 10.90 27.05 28.29
CA GLY A 381 12.16 27.62 28.80
C GLY A 381 13.35 27.38 27.87
N PHE A 382 13.28 26.41 26.96
CA PHE A 382 14.22 26.20 25.86
C PHE A 382 13.70 26.71 24.51
N GLY A 383 12.62 27.50 24.48
CA GLY A 383 12.06 28.06 23.25
C GLY A 383 11.24 27.10 22.39
N GLY A 384 10.82 25.96 22.94
CA GLY A 384 9.85 25.06 22.30
C GLY A 384 8.39 25.43 22.57
N GLN A 385 7.46 24.61 22.05
CA GLN A 385 6.02 24.82 22.25
C GLN A 385 5.46 24.16 23.53
N GLY A 386 6.21 23.29 24.19
CA GLY A 386 5.80 22.63 25.45
C GLY A 386 4.55 21.74 25.32
N LEU A 387 4.23 21.23 24.13
CA LEU A 387 3.00 20.49 23.88
C LEU A 387 2.98 19.13 24.58
N SER A 388 1.85 18.81 25.22
CA SER A 388 1.57 17.46 25.72
C SER A 388 1.52 16.44 24.57
N SER A 389 1.58 15.15 24.88
CA SER A 389 1.46 14.05 23.91
C SER A 389 0.15 14.14 23.13
N THR A 390 -0.97 14.45 23.79
CA THR A 390 -2.29 14.64 23.17
C THR A 390 -2.30 15.83 22.21
N GLN A 391 -1.69 16.94 22.62
CA GLN A 391 -1.58 18.14 21.78
C GLN A 391 -0.68 17.88 20.57
N ALA A 392 0.51 17.29 20.78
CA ALA A 392 1.45 16.94 19.73
C ALA A 392 0.85 15.94 18.73
N ALA A 393 0.16 14.90 19.20
CA ALA A 393 -0.53 13.93 18.34
C ALA A 393 -1.51 14.61 17.37
N ARG A 394 -2.29 15.59 17.85
CA ARG A 394 -3.18 16.39 16.98
C ARG A 394 -2.40 17.17 15.91
N ILE A 395 -1.21 17.69 16.21
CA ILE A 395 -0.36 18.36 15.20
C ILE A 395 0.23 17.34 14.21
N TRP A 396 0.61 16.14 14.66
CA TRP A 396 1.09 15.06 13.80
C TRP A 396 0.08 14.60 12.75
N GLU A 397 -1.22 14.60 13.07
CA GLU A 397 -2.26 14.35 12.08
C GLU A 397 -2.27 15.36 10.91
N ALA A 398 -1.76 16.57 11.11
CA ALA A 398 -1.58 17.57 10.06
C ALA A 398 -0.24 17.38 9.32
N ILE A 399 0.83 17.04 10.04
CA ILE A 399 2.16 16.80 9.45
C ILE A 399 2.14 15.60 8.50
N GLY A 400 1.43 14.52 8.86
CA GLY A 400 1.31 13.31 8.03
C GLY A 400 0.67 13.50 6.64
N LEU A 401 0.11 14.69 6.34
CA LEU A 401 -0.46 14.99 5.02
C LEU A 401 0.62 15.15 3.92
N ASP A 402 1.89 15.37 4.30
CA ASP A 402 3.03 15.40 3.39
C ASP A 402 4.17 14.48 3.89
N GLY A 403 4.63 13.57 3.03
CA GLY A 403 5.64 12.58 3.39
C GLY A 403 7.02 13.17 3.66
N ALA A 404 7.40 14.25 2.98
CA ALA A 404 8.72 14.87 3.15
C ALA A 404 8.78 15.71 4.44
N ALA A 405 7.72 16.47 4.74
CA ALA A 405 7.57 17.18 5.99
C ALA A 405 7.48 16.22 7.18
N PHE A 406 6.75 15.09 7.04
CA PHE A 406 6.75 14.02 8.02
C PHE A 406 8.16 13.51 8.31
N SER A 407 8.89 13.02 7.28
CA SER A 407 10.24 12.48 7.48
C SER A 407 11.22 13.49 8.08
N LEU A 408 11.16 14.76 7.64
CA LEU A 408 11.98 15.84 8.19
C LEU A 408 11.74 16.04 9.68
N LEU A 409 10.48 16.25 10.04
CA LEU A 409 10.09 16.64 11.39
C LEU A 409 10.13 15.46 12.35
N ASP A 410 9.97 14.22 11.89
CA ASP A 410 9.94 13.03 12.75
C ASP A 410 11.35 12.62 13.20
N ALA A 411 12.30 12.55 12.25
CA ALA A 411 13.71 12.35 12.57
C ALA A 411 14.27 13.47 13.46
N HIS A 412 13.73 14.69 13.35
CA HIS A 412 14.08 15.83 14.20
C HIS A 412 13.42 15.77 15.59
N ASN A 413 12.09 15.80 15.68
CA ASN A 413 11.33 15.91 16.92
C ASN A 413 11.28 14.57 17.67
N SER A 414 10.72 13.54 17.03
CA SER A 414 10.41 12.25 17.67
C SER A 414 11.65 11.46 18.06
N LEU A 415 12.72 11.57 17.24
CA LEU A 415 13.95 10.83 17.44
C LEU A 415 15.06 11.69 18.07
N ALA A 416 15.63 12.63 17.32
CA ALA A 416 16.85 13.33 17.75
C ALA A 416 16.63 14.24 18.97
N LEU A 417 15.65 15.16 18.92
CA LEU A 417 15.32 16.02 20.06
C LEU A 417 14.91 15.20 21.29
N LYS A 418 14.11 14.14 21.08
CA LYS A 418 13.69 13.27 22.18
C LYS A 418 14.87 12.61 22.90
N THR A 419 15.90 12.18 22.16
CA THR A 419 17.14 11.65 22.75
C THR A 419 17.89 12.71 23.56
N ILE A 420 17.91 13.98 23.12
CA ILE A 420 18.52 15.09 23.89
C ILE A 420 17.69 15.44 25.13
N ILE A 421 16.35 15.41 25.05
CA ILE A 421 15.47 15.70 26.19
C ILE A 421 15.68 14.69 27.33
N GLU A 422 15.83 13.39 27.00
CA GLU A 422 15.99 12.32 28.00
C GLU A 422 17.44 12.10 28.43
N GLY A 423 18.40 12.08 27.50
CA GLY A 423 19.80 11.83 27.78
C GLY A 423 20.61 13.09 28.11
N GLY A 424 20.09 14.27 27.79
CA GLY A 424 20.83 15.53 27.93
C GLY A 424 20.86 16.04 29.37
N ASN A 425 22.05 16.36 29.85
CA ASN A 425 22.23 17.15 31.08
C ASN A 425 21.77 18.60 30.85
N GLU A 426 21.70 19.38 31.94
CA GLU A 426 21.15 20.74 31.89
C GLU A 426 21.97 21.71 31.01
N GLU A 427 23.30 21.54 30.96
CA GLU A 427 24.19 22.36 30.12
C GLU A 427 23.99 22.02 28.63
N GLN A 428 23.92 20.73 28.29
CA GLN A 428 23.62 20.24 26.94
C GLN A 428 22.23 20.72 26.48
N ARG A 429 21.22 20.63 27.35
CA ARG A 429 19.86 21.10 27.01
C ARG A 429 19.85 22.61 26.72
N ARG A 430 20.51 23.42 27.54
CA ARG A 430 20.66 24.88 27.31
C ARG A 430 21.45 25.20 26.04
N LYS A 431 22.50 24.43 25.73
CA LYS A 431 23.35 24.59 24.54
C LYS A 431 22.61 24.26 23.24
N TYR A 432 21.87 23.15 23.20
CA TYR A 432 21.36 22.58 21.95
C TYR A 432 19.86 22.80 21.70
N LEU A 433 19.00 22.67 22.72
CA LEU A 433 17.54 22.68 22.50
C LEU A 433 17.02 23.98 21.88
N PRO A 434 17.47 25.21 22.26
CA PRO A 434 16.95 26.44 21.66
C PRO A 434 17.24 26.58 20.16
N GLY A 435 18.41 26.12 19.70
CA GLY A 435 18.77 26.15 18.28
C GLY A 435 18.01 25.11 17.45
N LEU A 436 17.70 23.97 18.05
CA LEU A 436 16.96 22.88 17.40
C LEU A 436 15.45 23.16 17.37
N ALA A 437 14.85 23.52 18.52
CA ALA A 437 13.41 23.79 18.65
C ALA A 437 12.94 24.95 17.77
N SER A 438 13.79 25.95 17.54
CA SER A 438 13.55 27.06 16.63
C SER A 438 13.75 26.72 15.15
N GLY A 439 14.15 25.50 14.78
CA GLY A 439 14.42 25.08 13.40
C GLY A 439 15.66 25.73 12.76
N LYS A 440 16.42 26.56 13.49
CA LYS A 440 17.70 27.14 13.03
C LYS A 440 18.77 26.05 12.80
N HIS A 441 18.69 24.99 13.58
CA HIS A 441 19.52 23.80 13.46
C HIS A 441 18.62 22.59 13.27
N ILE A 442 19.05 21.65 12.42
CA ILE A 442 18.32 20.42 12.16
C ILE A 442 19.17 19.27 12.67
N ALA A 443 18.56 18.32 13.38
CA ALA A 443 19.22 17.10 13.83
C ALA A 443 18.86 15.88 12.97
N ALA A 444 19.78 14.93 12.90
CA ALA A 444 19.58 13.60 12.32
C ALA A 444 19.90 12.51 13.36
N PHE A 445 19.15 11.41 13.32
CA PHE A 445 19.28 10.28 14.24
C PHE A 445 20.08 9.15 13.59
N CYS A 446 21.28 8.87 14.11
CA CYS A 446 22.31 8.08 13.44
C CYS A 446 22.54 6.71 14.12
N LEU A 447 21.56 5.81 13.97
CA LEU A 447 21.53 4.50 14.62
C LEU A 447 22.00 3.34 13.71
N HIS A 448 21.31 3.11 12.59
CA HIS A 448 21.40 1.88 11.79
C HIS A 448 22.70 1.71 10.99
N GLU A 449 23.08 0.46 10.75
CA GLU A 449 24.24 0.03 9.97
C GLU A 449 23.85 -1.11 9.01
N LEU A 450 24.65 -1.37 7.96
CA LEU A 450 24.39 -2.49 7.03
C LEU A 450 24.31 -3.85 7.75
N SER A 451 25.07 -4.03 8.84
CA SER A 451 25.05 -5.23 9.69
C SER A 451 24.09 -5.14 10.88
N SER A 452 23.45 -3.98 11.10
CA SER A 452 22.66 -3.67 12.30
C SER A 452 21.46 -2.80 11.94
N GLY A 453 20.47 -3.44 11.32
CA GLY A 453 19.13 -2.86 11.11
C GLY A 453 18.31 -2.98 12.41
N SER A 454 17.68 -4.13 12.60
CA SER A 454 16.80 -4.38 13.75
C SER A 454 17.51 -5.01 14.96
N ASP A 455 18.59 -5.78 14.74
CA ASP A 455 19.49 -6.18 15.83
C ASP A 455 20.46 -5.03 16.13
N LEU A 456 20.03 -4.13 17.02
CA LEU A 456 20.85 -3.02 17.50
C LEU A 456 22.06 -3.50 18.32
N GLY A 457 22.06 -4.76 18.78
CA GLY A 457 23.17 -5.39 19.49
C GLY A 457 24.31 -5.88 18.57
N ALA A 458 24.10 -5.85 17.25
CA ALA A 458 25.12 -6.14 16.23
C ALA A 458 25.92 -4.90 15.79
N MET A 459 25.65 -3.71 16.35
CA MET A 459 26.27 -2.44 15.97
C MET A 459 27.81 -2.48 16.09
N THR A 460 28.48 -1.99 15.04
CA THR A 460 29.93 -2.05 14.83
C THR A 460 30.63 -0.69 14.89
N THR A 461 29.92 0.43 14.69
CA THR A 461 30.48 1.77 14.95
C THR A 461 30.99 1.83 16.37
N ARG A 462 32.26 2.19 16.53
CA ARG A 462 32.96 2.22 17.81
C ARG A 462 33.22 3.65 18.27
N ALA A 463 33.26 3.85 19.58
CA ALA A 463 33.78 5.04 20.24
C ALA A 463 34.89 4.62 21.21
N VAL A 464 36.12 5.07 20.96
CA VAL A 464 37.28 4.77 21.82
C VAL A 464 37.56 6.00 22.68
N GLN A 465 37.56 5.84 24.01
CA GLN A 465 37.87 6.94 24.93
C GLN A 465 39.40 7.15 25.02
N ASP A 466 39.84 8.41 25.00
CA ASP A 466 41.24 8.76 25.21
C ASP A 466 41.71 8.46 26.65
N ALA A 467 43.03 8.43 26.86
CA ALA A 467 43.63 8.08 28.14
C ALA A 467 43.31 9.08 29.27
N ASN A 468 42.91 10.30 28.93
CA ASN A 468 42.58 11.37 29.88
C ASN A 468 41.08 11.41 30.21
N GLY A 469 40.26 10.58 29.54
CA GLY A 469 38.82 10.55 29.64
C GLY A 469 38.09 11.72 28.95
N GLN A 470 38.79 12.63 28.28
CA GLN A 470 38.26 13.92 27.82
C GLN A 470 37.61 13.87 26.43
N THR A 471 38.03 12.94 25.58
CA THR A 471 37.57 12.82 24.19
C THR A 471 37.24 11.37 23.84
N TYR A 472 36.23 11.20 23.00
CA TYR A 472 35.95 9.94 22.31
C TYR A 472 36.34 10.08 20.83
N THR A 473 36.97 9.05 20.28
CA THR A 473 37.23 8.93 18.84
C THR A 473 36.23 7.93 18.24
N LEU A 474 35.32 8.43 17.42
CA LEU A 474 34.26 7.66 16.77
C LEU A 474 34.73 7.14 15.40
N SER A 475 34.37 5.91 15.06
CA SER A 475 34.65 5.34 13.73
C SER A 475 33.66 4.27 13.34
N GLY A 476 33.14 4.34 12.10
CA GLY A 476 32.16 3.39 11.58
C GLY A 476 31.35 3.95 10.43
N HIS A 477 30.30 3.21 10.05
CA HIS A 477 29.40 3.56 8.95
C HIS A 477 27.96 3.43 9.41
N LYS A 478 27.17 4.49 9.20
CA LYS A 478 25.73 4.50 9.40
C LYS A 478 25.00 4.60 8.06
N VAL A 479 23.81 4.02 7.96
CA VAL A 479 23.06 3.96 6.70
C VAL A 479 21.63 4.42 6.84
N TRP A 480 21.06 4.92 5.74
CA TRP A 480 19.67 5.38 5.66
C TRP A 480 19.34 6.50 6.67
N ILE A 481 20.28 7.42 6.90
CA ILE A 481 20.15 8.50 7.88
C ILE A 481 19.27 9.60 7.31
N THR A 482 17.98 9.60 7.66
CA THR A 482 17.04 10.71 7.40
C THR A 482 17.62 12.04 7.89
N ASN A 483 17.34 13.12 7.16
CA ASN A 483 17.92 14.46 7.34
C ASN A 483 19.44 14.58 7.08
N ALA A 484 20.16 13.53 6.66
CA ALA A 484 21.61 13.59 6.45
C ALA A 484 22.09 14.69 5.48
N ALA A 485 21.28 15.12 4.50
CA ALA A 485 21.68 16.23 3.62
C ALA A 485 21.57 17.63 4.27
N VAL A 486 20.73 17.78 5.31
CA VAL A 486 20.34 19.09 5.89
C VAL A 486 20.65 19.25 7.38
N ALA A 487 20.98 18.16 8.08
CA ALA A 487 21.25 18.19 9.51
C ALA A 487 22.60 18.85 9.84
N THR A 488 22.56 19.80 10.77
CA THR A 488 23.76 20.44 11.36
C THR A 488 24.27 19.69 12.59
N HIS A 489 23.41 18.89 13.25
CA HIS A 489 23.76 18.07 14.41
C HIS A 489 23.38 16.60 14.17
N LEU A 490 24.21 15.68 14.65
CA LEU A 490 24.03 14.23 14.48
C LEU A 490 23.96 13.57 15.86
N ILE A 491 22.92 12.77 16.10
CA ILE A 491 22.83 11.92 17.30
C ILE A 491 23.39 10.55 16.96
N VAL A 492 24.67 10.33 17.26
CA VAL A 492 25.41 9.14 16.82
C VAL A 492 25.44 8.09 17.93
N PHE A 493 24.92 6.90 17.61
CA PHE A 493 25.01 5.74 18.50
C PHE A 493 26.25 4.90 18.17
N ALA A 494 27.03 4.56 19.19
CA ALA A 494 28.27 3.79 19.03
C ALA A 494 28.48 2.81 20.19
N ARG A 495 29.19 1.71 19.93
CA ARG A 495 29.72 0.80 20.94
C ARG A 495 30.95 1.44 21.56
N VAL A 496 30.94 1.65 22.87
CA VAL A 496 32.11 2.17 23.58
C VAL A 496 33.13 1.05 23.79
N GLN A 497 34.40 1.35 23.55
CA GLN A 497 35.52 0.46 23.81
C GLN A 497 36.47 1.09 24.83
N SER A 498 36.83 0.33 25.87
CA SER A 498 37.86 0.71 26.84
C SER A 498 39.23 0.61 26.17
N SER A 499 40.05 1.64 26.36
CA SER A 499 41.46 1.66 25.94
C SER A 499 42.40 1.02 26.97
N GLN A 500 41.89 0.63 28.16
CA GLN A 500 42.70 0.21 29.30
C GLN A 500 42.79 -1.32 29.49
N THR A 501 41.70 -2.08 29.31
CA THR A 501 41.73 -3.54 29.45
C THR A 501 40.88 -4.27 28.39
N ALA A 502 41.25 -5.51 28.06
CA ALA A 502 40.45 -6.38 27.20
C ALA A 502 39.19 -6.91 27.93
N GLU A 503 39.23 -6.99 29.26
CA GLU A 503 38.14 -7.50 30.10
C GLU A 503 36.97 -6.51 30.17
N ASP A 504 37.24 -5.20 30.25
CA ASP A 504 36.21 -4.15 30.14
C ASP A 504 35.41 -4.21 28.83
N ASN A 505 36.05 -4.70 27.76
CA ASN A 505 35.47 -4.80 26.43
C ASN A 505 34.61 -6.06 26.22
N ALA A 506 34.61 -7.00 27.18
CA ALA A 506 33.81 -8.21 27.13
C ALA A 506 32.29 -7.92 27.22
N VAL A 507 31.91 -6.92 28.01
CA VAL A 507 30.53 -6.41 28.06
C VAL A 507 30.35 -5.34 26.98
N LYS A 508 29.44 -5.56 26.03
CA LYS A 508 29.11 -4.56 25.01
C LYS A 508 28.38 -3.37 25.67
N LYS A 509 29.06 -2.24 25.83
CA LYS A 509 28.47 -0.97 26.29
C LYS A 509 28.18 -0.07 25.09
N TYR A 510 27.05 0.64 25.11
CA TYR A 510 26.61 1.52 24.04
C TYR A 510 26.33 2.94 24.55
N ALA A 511 26.65 3.93 23.74
CA ALA A 511 26.49 5.34 24.07
C ALA A 511 25.86 6.10 22.89
N ALA A 512 25.27 7.26 23.20
CA ALA A 512 24.79 8.23 22.23
C ALA A 512 25.62 9.51 22.37
N PHE A 513 25.92 10.17 21.26
CA PHE A 513 26.74 11.39 21.22
C PHE A 513 26.05 12.46 20.38
N ILE A 514 26.08 13.72 20.80
CA ILE A 514 25.79 14.85 19.92
C ILE A 514 27.08 15.20 19.16
N VAL A 515 27.01 15.25 17.83
CA VAL A 515 28.16 15.57 16.98
C VAL A 515 27.79 16.68 16.01
N ASP A 516 28.58 17.75 15.95
CA ASP A 516 28.42 18.80 14.94
C ASP A 516 28.81 18.24 13.56
N ARG A 517 28.00 18.50 12.52
CA ARG A 517 28.25 18.06 11.14
C ARG A 517 29.64 18.47 10.61
N SER A 518 30.14 19.62 11.04
CA SER A 518 31.42 20.18 10.61
C SER A 518 32.65 19.52 11.27
N THR A 519 32.44 18.61 12.22
CA THR A 519 33.54 17.89 12.90
C THR A 519 34.38 17.11 11.87
N PRO A 520 35.72 17.31 11.82
CA PRO A 520 36.58 16.59 10.89
C PRO A 520 36.43 15.06 10.98
N GLY A 521 36.42 14.40 9.82
CA GLY A 521 36.22 12.95 9.69
C GLY A 521 34.79 12.52 9.36
N ILE A 522 33.82 13.46 9.35
CA ILE A 522 32.45 13.21 8.89
C ILE A 522 32.37 13.32 7.37
N GLN A 523 31.79 12.30 6.72
CA GLN A 523 31.45 12.33 5.30
C GLN A 523 30.06 11.73 5.06
N PHE A 524 29.39 12.17 4.00
CA PHE A 524 28.09 11.63 3.58
C PHE A 524 28.16 11.15 2.14
N THR A 525 27.37 10.13 1.80
CA THR A 525 27.10 9.78 0.40
C THR A 525 26.10 10.77 -0.22
N ASP A 526 25.88 10.64 -1.53
CA ASP A 526 24.72 11.25 -2.18
C ASP A 526 23.40 10.83 -1.51
N VAL A 527 22.37 11.68 -1.70
CA VAL A 527 21.01 11.43 -1.23
C VAL A 527 20.42 10.21 -1.96
N LEU A 528 19.83 9.32 -1.17
CA LEU A 528 19.31 8.05 -1.64
C LEU A 528 18.02 8.24 -2.43
N ASP A 529 17.92 7.58 -3.58
CA ASP A 529 16.72 7.56 -4.40
C ASP A 529 15.76 6.46 -3.91
N THR A 530 14.72 6.85 -3.17
CA THR A 530 13.80 5.91 -2.49
C THR A 530 12.47 5.76 -3.23
N LEU A 531 11.77 4.64 -2.95
CA LEU A 531 10.42 4.36 -3.47
C LEU A 531 9.41 5.45 -3.09
N GLY A 532 9.36 5.79 -1.81
CA GLY A 532 8.48 6.79 -1.21
C GLY A 532 9.19 7.52 -0.07
N LEU A 533 8.53 8.52 0.49
CA LEU A 533 9.12 9.54 1.38
C LEU A 533 10.33 10.23 0.71
N ARG A 534 10.17 10.53 -0.57
CA ARG A 534 11.14 11.26 -1.38
C ARG A 534 11.23 12.70 -0.86
N GLY A 535 12.44 13.24 -0.75
CA GLY A 535 12.71 14.48 0.01
C GLY A 535 12.98 14.28 1.50
N SER A 536 13.03 13.04 2.00
CA SER A 536 13.55 12.70 3.35
C SER A 536 15.03 13.02 3.56
N ASN A 537 15.75 13.43 2.50
CA ASN A 537 17.17 13.80 2.52
C ASN A 537 18.08 12.72 3.12
N ALA A 538 17.68 11.46 2.98
CA ALA A 538 18.39 10.32 3.56
C ALA A 538 19.70 10.04 2.81
N ALA A 539 20.79 9.84 3.55
CA ALA A 539 22.09 9.45 3.00
C ALA A 539 22.81 8.50 3.98
N ASN A 540 23.91 7.88 3.53
CA ASN A 540 24.78 7.13 4.41
C ASN A 540 25.85 8.07 5.01
N LEU A 541 26.26 7.81 6.24
CA LEU A 541 27.22 8.59 7.02
C LEU A 541 28.46 7.73 7.28
N ILE A 542 29.63 8.29 6.98
CA ILE A 542 30.94 7.72 7.26
C ILE A 542 31.58 8.52 8.39
N LEU A 543 32.10 7.82 9.39
CA LEU A 543 32.83 8.39 10.53
C LEU A 543 34.27 7.86 10.47
N ASP A 544 35.20 8.72 10.09
CA ASP A 544 36.64 8.44 10.10
C ASP A 544 37.32 9.19 11.25
N ASN A 545 37.60 8.47 12.34
CA ASN A 545 38.32 8.99 13.52
C ASN A 545 37.79 10.34 14.06
N VAL A 546 36.47 10.53 14.04
CA VAL A 546 35.78 11.76 14.45
C VAL A 546 35.95 11.98 15.94
N LYS A 547 36.56 13.11 16.33
CA LYS A 547 36.83 13.45 17.75
C LYS A 547 35.65 14.20 18.35
N VAL A 548 35.07 13.63 19.41
CA VAL A 548 33.90 14.17 20.11
C VAL A 548 34.25 14.39 21.59
N PRO A 549 34.01 15.58 22.17
CA PRO A 549 34.22 15.81 23.60
C PRO A 549 33.39 14.86 24.47
N ALA A 550 33.93 14.44 25.62
CA ALA A 550 33.18 13.65 26.60
C ALA A 550 31.97 14.42 27.17
N SER A 551 31.98 15.76 27.11
CA SER A 551 30.84 16.62 27.47
C SER A 551 29.69 16.61 26.46
N ASP A 552 29.84 15.98 25.28
CA ASP A 552 28.77 15.81 24.29
C ASP A 552 28.23 14.34 24.25
N LEU A 553 28.62 13.51 25.24
CA LEU A 553 27.98 12.23 25.56
C LEU A 553 26.56 12.46 26.11
N LEU A 554 25.56 11.78 25.55
CA LEU A 554 24.19 11.76 26.08
C LEU A 554 23.98 10.57 27.01
N GLY A 555 23.50 10.86 28.21
CA GLY A 555 23.33 9.91 29.30
C GLY A 555 24.66 9.33 29.77
N GLU A 556 24.66 8.02 30.04
CA GLU A 556 25.82 7.29 30.54
C GLU A 556 26.26 6.19 29.56
N VAL A 557 27.54 5.83 29.61
CA VAL A 557 28.10 4.72 28.83
C VAL A 557 27.44 3.40 29.25
N GLY A 558 26.68 2.80 28.33
CA GLY A 558 25.83 1.63 28.57
C GLY A 558 24.35 1.92 28.29
N ASN A 559 23.90 3.16 28.48
CA ASN A 559 22.49 3.55 28.36
C ASN A 559 22.04 3.88 26.92
N GLY A 560 22.97 3.87 25.94
CA GLY A 560 22.69 4.34 24.58
C GLY A 560 21.57 3.60 23.85
N LEU A 561 21.43 2.28 24.02
CA LEU A 561 20.33 1.54 23.40
C LEU A 561 18.97 1.80 24.03
N GLN A 562 18.91 2.04 25.34
CA GLN A 562 17.67 2.40 26.04
C GLN A 562 17.19 3.78 25.60
N LEU A 563 18.09 4.76 25.49
CA LEU A 563 17.78 6.09 24.95
C LEU A 563 17.24 6.00 23.50
N ALA A 564 17.83 5.15 22.65
CA ALA A 564 17.31 4.90 21.31
C ALA A 564 15.89 4.30 21.34
N GLN A 565 15.67 3.30 22.20
CA GLN A 565 14.37 2.62 22.34
C GLN A 565 13.28 3.57 22.83
N ASN A 566 13.55 4.39 23.84
CA ASN A 566 12.60 5.38 24.35
C ASN A 566 12.19 6.40 23.27
N ALA A 567 13.13 6.83 22.42
CA ALA A 567 12.86 7.75 21.31
C ALA A 567 12.00 7.08 20.23
N ILE A 568 12.35 5.86 19.80
CA ILE A 568 11.58 5.06 18.83
C ILE A 568 10.18 4.74 19.37
N ASP A 569 10.03 4.51 20.68
CA ASP A 569 8.72 4.26 21.28
C ASP A 569 7.78 5.48 21.16
N ARG A 570 8.29 6.72 21.23
CA ARG A 570 7.50 7.93 20.97
C ARG A 570 7.27 8.20 19.48
N GLU A 571 8.26 7.90 18.62
CA GLU A 571 8.12 7.91 17.16
C GLU A 571 6.88 7.10 16.72
N ARG A 572 6.70 5.88 17.27
CA ARG A 572 5.56 5.01 16.95
C ARG A 572 4.19 5.66 17.16
N LEU A 573 4.01 6.47 18.21
CA LEU A 573 2.75 7.17 18.48
C LEU A 573 2.53 8.33 17.50
N ASN A 574 3.57 9.11 17.23
CA ASN A 574 3.53 10.24 16.30
C ASN A 574 3.31 9.77 14.84
N LEU A 575 3.92 8.64 14.47
CA LEU A 575 3.70 7.93 13.21
C LEU A 575 2.25 7.43 13.09
N ALA A 576 1.68 6.84 14.15
CA ALA A 576 0.28 6.41 14.15
C ALA A 576 -0.70 7.59 13.97
N ALA A 577 -0.44 8.73 14.65
CA ALA A 577 -1.21 9.96 14.46
C ALA A 577 -1.11 10.49 13.02
N SER A 578 0.10 10.49 12.45
CA SER A 578 0.35 10.89 11.05
C SER A 578 -0.41 10.00 10.06
N CYS A 579 -0.43 8.68 10.29
CA CYS A 579 -1.20 7.72 9.49
C CYS A 579 -2.72 7.97 9.56
N CYS A 580 -3.23 8.24 10.77
CA CYS A 580 -4.64 8.57 11.01
C CYS A 580 -5.05 9.82 10.21
N GLY A 581 -4.28 10.91 10.35
CA GLY A 581 -4.53 12.18 9.69
C GLY A 581 -4.56 12.08 8.17
N LEU A 582 -3.56 11.40 7.58
CA LEU A 582 -3.49 11.15 6.15
C LEU A 582 -4.66 10.31 5.64
N LEU A 583 -4.99 9.20 6.31
CA LEU A 583 -6.08 8.34 5.86
C LEU A 583 -7.44 9.07 5.94
N ARG A 584 -7.70 9.79 7.02
CA ARG A 584 -8.91 10.62 7.21
C ARG A 584 -9.03 11.71 6.12
N TYR A 585 -7.91 12.30 5.71
CA TYR A 585 -7.86 13.26 4.62
C TYR A 585 -8.19 12.63 3.26
N LEU A 586 -7.61 11.47 2.95
CA LEU A 586 -7.88 10.74 1.70
C LEU A 586 -9.34 10.26 1.60
N ILE A 587 -9.95 9.81 2.70
CA ILE A 587 -11.38 9.43 2.75
C ILE A 587 -12.28 10.54 2.21
N SER A 588 -11.99 11.81 2.55
CA SER A 588 -12.80 12.95 2.11
C SER A 588 -12.78 13.10 0.59
N TYR A 589 -11.62 12.94 -0.06
CA TYR A 589 -11.52 13.00 -1.52
C TYR A 589 -12.19 11.80 -2.19
N VAL A 590 -11.93 10.57 -1.73
CA VAL A 590 -12.47 9.38 -2.42
C VAL A 590 -13.98 9.23 -2.22
N THR A 591 -14.53 9.74 -1.12
CA THR A 591 -16.00 9.82 -0.92
C THR A 591 -16.61 10.79 -1.93
N GLU A 592 -16.05 11.99 -2.11
CA GLU A 592 -16.52 12.93 -3.13
C GLU A 592 -16.40 12.34 -4.55
N HIS A 593 -15.30 11.67 -4.87
CA HIS A 593 -15.14 10.94 -6.12
C HIS A 593 -16.25 9.89 -6.31
N CYS A 594 -16.59 9.13 -5.26
CA CYS A 594 -17.63 8.11 -5.34
C CYS A 594 -19.04 8.68 -5.52
N LEU A 595 -19.30 9.89 -5.04
CA LEU A 595 -20.57 10.61 -5.25
C LEU A 595 -20.66 11.20 -6.67
N GLN A 596 -19.57 11.76 -7.18
CA GLN A 596 -19.56 12.40 -8.50
C GLN A 596 -19.44 11.39 -9.66
N ARG A 597 -18.61 10.36 -9.52
CA ARG A 597 -18.34 9.40 -10.59
C ARG A 597 -19.52 8.46 -10.79
N HIS A 598 -20.09 8.48 -12.00
CA HIS A 598 -21.16 7.56 -12.39
C HIS A 598 -20.62 6.41 -13.25
N GLN A 599 -21.08 5.19 -12.98
CA GLN A 599 -20.91 3.99 -13.82
C GLN A 599 -22.20 3.16 -13.79
N PHE A 600 -22.49 2.43 -14.88
CA PHE A 600 -23.72 1.65 -15.06
C PHE A 600 -25.02 2.39 -14.64
N GLY A 601 -25.08 3.71 -14.91
CA GLY A 601 -26.28 4.54 -14.70
C GLY A 601 -26.43 5.23 -13.34
N ARG A 602 -25.52 5.05 -12.37
CA ARG A 602 -25.62 5.67 -11.03
C ARG A 602 -24.25 6.00 -10.39
N PRO A 603 -24.18 6.79 -9.31
CA PRO A 603 -22.94 7.04 -8.57
C PRO A 603 -22.22 5.77 -8.12
N LEU A 604 -20.89 5.81 -8.00
CA LEU A 604 -20.12 4.70 -7.43
C LEU A 604 -20.48 4.43 -5.97
N GLY A 605 -20.89 5.45 -5.21
CA GLY A 605 -21.35 5.32 -3.82
C GLY A 605 -22.55 4.37 -3.61
N ASP A 606 -23.32 4.07 -4.66
CA ASP A 606 -24.51 3.21 -4.59
C ASP A 606 -24.20 1.70 -4.70
N TYR A 607 -22.93 1.33 -4.90
CA TYR A 607 -22.52 -0.08 -5.02
C TYR A 607 -21.97 -0.62 -3.70
N GLU A 608 -22.47 -1.77 -3.26
CA GLU A 608 -22.09 -2.39 -1.99
C GLU A 608 -20.58 -2.65 -1.87
N LEU A 609 -19.89 -2.99 -2.98
CA LEU A 609 -18.43 -3.17 -2.99
C LEU A 609 -17.64 -1.86 -2.77
N VAL A 610 -18.21 -0.72 -3.14
CA VAL A 610 -17.64 0.62 -2.86
C VAL A 610 -17.95 0.99 -1.41
N GLN A 611 -19.18 0.78 -0.97
CA GLN A 611 -19.60 1.03 0.42
C GLN A 611 -18.79 0.20 1.42
N ALA A 612 -18.48 -1.07 1.11
CA ALA A 612 -17.63 -1.92 1.93
C ALA A 612 -16.22 -1.35 2.11
N LYS A 613 -15.61 -0.80 1.04
CA LYS A 613 -14.29 -0.15 1.11
C LYS A 613 -14.33 1.14 1.90
N LEU A 614 -15.36 1.98 1.69
CA LEU A 614 -15.56 3.21 2.46
C LEU A 614 -15.79 2.90 3.96
N ALA A 615 -16.51 1.82 4.27
CA ALA A 615 -16.68 1.35 5.65
C ALA A 615 -15.37 0.85 6.26
N GLU A 616 -14.57 0.05 5.54
CA GLU A 616 -13.25 -0.40 6.02
C GLU A 616 -12.33 0.79 6.32
N LEU A 617 -12.27 1.77 5.41
CA LEU A 617 -11.52 3.03 5.60
C LEU A 617 -11.96 3.78 6.87
N ALA A 618 -13.27 3.96 7.07
CA ALA A 618 -13.82 4.66 8.22
C ALA A 618 -13.59 3.91 9.54
N LEU A 619 -13.75 2.58 9.56
CA LEU A 619 -13.47 1.74 10.72
C LEU A 619 -12.01 1.78 11.12
N ASN A 620 -11.10 1.76 10.13
CA ASN A 620 -9.67 1.86 10.35
C ASN A 620 -9.26 3.21 10.93
N VAL A 621 -9.74 4.33 10.37
CA VAL A 621 -9.49 5.66 10.94
C VAL A 621 -10.04 5.77 12.36
N TYR A 622 -11.26 5.29 12.61
CA TYR A 622 -11.84 5.31 13.96
C TYR A 622 -10.98 4.55 14.97
N ALA A 623 -10.45 3.38 14.61
CA ALA A 623 -9.58 2.59 15.48
C ALA A 623 -8.18 3.23 15.67
N MET A 624 -7.58 3.78 14.61
CA MET A 624 -6.31 4.53 14.72
C MET A 624 -6.47 5.73 15.66
N GLU A 625 -7.45 6.60 15.39
CA GLU A 625 -7.71 7.82 16.15
C GLU A 625 -7.98 7.51 17.62
N SER A 626 -8.80 6.48 17.88
CA SER A 626 -9.09 6.04 19.25
C SER A 626 -7.83 5.56 19.97
N GLY A 627 -7.00 4.72 19.32
CA GLY A 627 -5.75 4.24 19.91
C GLY A 627 -4.72 5.35 20.15
N VAL A 628 -4.56 6.26 19.19
CA VAL A 628 -3.64 7.42 19.27
C VAL A 628 -4.00 8.30 20.46
N PHE A 629 -5.24 8.77 20.53
CA PHE A 629 -5.65 9.71 21.59
C PHE A 629 -5.76 9.02 22.96
N PHE A 630 -6.09 7.72 23.00
CA PHE A 630 -6.02 6.93 24.23
C PHE A 630 -4.61 6.87 24.82
N LEU A 631 -3.61 6.43 24.03
CA LEU A 631 -2.23 6.33 24.52
C LEU A 631 -1.61 7.70 24.80
N ALA A 632 -1.92 8.72 23.99
CA ALA A 632 -1.47 10.07 24.25
C ALA A 632 -2.02 10.63 25.57
N GLY A 633 -3.30 10.38 25.89
CA GLY A 633 -3.90 10.78 27.16
C GLY A 633 -3.31 10.05 28.37
N LEU A 634 -3.03 8.74 28.25
CA LEU A 634 -2.35 7.99 29.30
C LEU A 634 -0.92 8.50 29.55
N LEU A 635 -0.19 8.89 28.49
CA LEU A 635 1.15 9.46 28.62
C LEU A 635 1.14 10.89 29.20
N ASP A 636 0.07 11.65 29.00
CA ASP A 636 -0.07 12.96 29.64
C ASP A 636 -0.43 12.85 31.12
N ALA A 637 -1.21 11.84 31.51
CA ALA A 637 -1.52 11.54 32.90
C ALA A 637 -0.34 10.85 33.64
N GLN A 638 0.41 9.98 32.97
CA GLN A 638 1.56 9.26 33.51
C GLN A 638 2.75 9.25 32.52
N PRO A 639 3.57 10.31 32.47
CA PRO A 639 4.67 10.44 31.48
C PRO A 639 5.71 9.31 31.50
N GLN A 640 5.85 8.63 32.64
CA GLN A 640 6.83 7.57 32.91
C GLN A 640 6.26 6.14 32.75
N ARG A 641 5.01 5.98 32.31
CA ARG A 641 4.41 4.64 32.11
C ARG A 641 5.03 3.94 30.92
N ASP A 642 5.43 2.67 31.11
CA ASP A 642 5.78 1.78 30.00
C ASP A 642 4.52 1.44 29.20
N LEU A 643 4.45 2.00 27.98
CA LEU A 643 3.44 1.71 26.96
C LEU A 643 4.09 1.23 25.65
N SER A 644 5.30 0.66 25.73
CA SER A 644 6.13 0.26 24.58
C SER A 644 5.43 -0.74 23.65
N LEU A 645 4.71 -1.72 24.23
CA LEU A 645 3.97 -2.74 23.47
C LEU A 645 2.67 -2.19 22.87
N GLU A 646 2.00 -1.30 23.58
CA GLU A 646 0.76 -0.65 23.17
C GLU A 646 1.02 0.29 21.99
N MET A 647 2.11 1.07 22.04
CA MET A 647 2.55 1.91 20.92
C MET A 647 3.07 1.06 19.75
N ALA A 648 3.71 -0.08 19.99
CA ALA A 648 4.06 -1.04 18.94
C ALA A 648 2.82 -1.64 18.25
N ALA A 649 1.83 -2.08 19.01
CA ALA A 649 0.57 -2.63 18.51
C ALA A 649 -0.20 -1.60 17.67
N LEU A 650 -0.31 -0.37 18.18
CA LEU A 650 -0.92 0.75 17.47
C LEU A 650 -0.16 1.10 16.18
N LYS A 651 1.17 1.10 16.19
CA LYS A 651 1.99 1.39 14.99
C LYS A 651 1.84 0.31 13.91
N ILE A 652 1.81 -0.97 14.29
CA ILE A 652 1.55 -2.08 13.37
C ILE A 652 0.20 -1.86 12.68
N PHE A 653 -0.86 -1.71 13.48
CA PHE A 653 -2.22 -1.50 12.97
C PHE A 653 -2.32 -0.27 12.08
N SER A 654 -1.80 0.87 12.53
CA SER A 654 -1.95 2.15 11.82
C SER A 654 -1.22 2.18 10.48
N THR A 655 -0.02 1.60 10.41
CA THR A 655 0.76 1.57 9.15
C THR A 655 0.19 0.56 8.15
N GLU A 656 -0.31 -0.60 8.59
CA GLU A 656 -0.97 -1.58 7.72
C GLU A 656 -2.32 -1.10 7.21
N ALA A 657 -3.13 -0.47 8.07
CA ALA A 657 -4.41 0.07 7.68
C ALA A 657 -4.28 1.36 6.85
N LEU A 658 -3.20 2.14 6.98
CA LEU A 658 -2.86 3.20 6.03
C LEU A 658 -2.49 2.61 4.66
N TRP A 659 -1.58 1.63 4.60
CA TRP A 659 -1.17 0.99 3.34
C TRP A 659 -2.37 0.35 2.59
N SER A 660 -3.19 -0.44 3.30
CA SER A 660 -4.45 -0.99 2.74
C SER A 660 -5.40 0.13 2.32
N GLY A 661 -5.49 1.19 3.14
CA GLY A 661 -6.33 2.35 2.87
C GLY A 661 -5.95 3.12 1.61
N CYS A 662 -4.66 3.44 1.43
CA CYS A 662 -4.13 4.05 0.20
C CYS A 662 -4.41 3.16 -1.03
N ASN A 663 -4.24 1.84 -0.89
CA ASN A 663 -4.55 0.89 -1.96
C ASN A 663 -6.06 0.86 -2.30
N HIS A 664 -6.95 0.94 -1.30
CA HIS A 664 -8.39 1.10 -1.54
C HIS A 664 -8.71 2.46 -2.19
N CYS A 665 -8.02 3.54 -1.83
CA CYS A 665 -8.21 4.85 -2.44
C CYS A 665 -7.82 4.86 -3.94
N VAL A 666 -6.71 4.21 -4.30
CA VAL A 666 -6.35 3.94 -5.71
C VAL A 666 -7.43 3.09 -6.38
N GLN A 667 -7.88 2.02 -5.74
CA GLN A 667 -8.89 1.12 -6.31
C GLN A 667 -10.26 1.79 -6.53
N LEU A 668 -10.67 2.70 -5.64
CA LEU A 668 -11.93 3.45 -5.71
C LEU A 668 -11.90 4.55 -6.77
N THR A 669 -10.73 5.14 -7.03
CA THR A 669 -10.52 6.14 -8.11
C THR A 669 -10.16 5.48 -9.46
N GLY A 670 -9.87 4.19 -9.47
CA GLY A 670 -9.57 3.41 -10.67
C GLY A 670 -8.29 3.90 -11.35
N ARG A 671 -8.31 4.03 -12.68
CA ARG A 671 -7.14 4.51 -13.44
C ARG A 671 -6.69 5.91 -13.06
N LEU A 672 -7.56 6.75 -12.49
CA LEU A 672 -7.17 8.09 -12.01
C LEU A 672 -6.12 7.97 -10.91
N GLY A 673 -6.28 7.04 -9.96
CA GLY A 673 -5.34 6.83 -8.86
C GLY A 673 -3.95 6.31 -9.26
N LEU A 674 -3.74 6.00 -10.54
CA LEU A 674 -2.45 5.59 -11.12
C LEU A 674 -1.73 6.74 -11.86
N LEU A 675 -2.36 7.90 -11.99
CA LEU A 675 -1.78 9.09 -12.62
C LEU A 675 -0.96 9.89 -11.61
N LYS A 676 0.18 10.45 -12.03
CA LYS A 676 1.06 11.26 -11.15
C LYS A 676 0.51 12.66 -10.88
N GLU A 677 -0.45 13.09 -11.68
CA GLU A 677 -1.20 14.34 -11.55
C GLU A 677 -2.15 14.33 -10.34
N VAL A 678 -2.44 13.16 -9.75
CA VAL A 678 -3.13 13.02 -8.47
C VAL A 678 -2.24 12.31 -7.45
N PRO A 679 -2.28 12.67 -6.16
CA PRO A 679 -1.27 12.21 -5.21
C PRO A 679 -1.46 10.76 -4.71
N PHE A 680 -2.44 10.00 -5.23
CA PHE A 680 -2.75 8.65 -4.74
C PHE A 680 -1.61 7.65 -4.94
N GLU A 681 -0.95 7.66 -6.11
CA GLU A 681 0.18 6.77 -6.37
C GLU A 681 1.36 7.08 -5.44
N ARG A 682 1.60 8.36 -5.16
CA ARG A 682 2.62 8.81 -4.22
C ARG A 682 2.29 8.39 -2.79
N TYR A 683 1.08 8.65 -2.29
CA TYR A 683 0.68 8.22 -0.95
C TYR A 683 0.69 6.69 -0.78
N LEU A 684 0.46 5.93 -1.86
CA LEU A 684 0.70 4.49 -1.86
C LEU A 684 2.21 4.18 -1.69
N ARG A 685 3.09 4.76 -2.51
CA ARG A 685 4.55 4.60 -2.36
C ARG A 685 5.07 4.99 -0.97
N ASP A 686 4.60 6.12 -0.44
CA ASP A 686 4.98 6.63 0.88
C ASP A 686 4.55 5.68 2.00
N SER A 687 3.28 5.26 1.99
CA SER A 687 2.74 4.33 3.01
C SER A 687 3.42 2.96 2.99
N ARG A 688 3.99 2.51 1.85
CA ARG A 688 4.83 1.30 1.82
C ARG A 688 6.07 1.42 2.69
N THR A 689 6.70 2.59 2.71
CA THR A 689 7.94 2.86 3.48
C THR A 689 7.65 2.98 4.98
N LEU A 690 6.47 3.48 5.37
CA LEU A 690 6.06 3.63 6.77
C LEU A 690 5.90 2.29 7.52
N LEU A 691 5.63 1.18 6.81
CA LEU A 691 5.63 -0.17 7.41
C LEU A 691 6.98 -0.55 8.08
N MET A 692 8.08 0.12 7.71
CA MET A 692 9.42 -0.14 8.26
C MET A 692 9.91 0.92 9.28
N HIS A 693 9.30 2.11 9.31
CA HIS A 693 9.57 3.16 10.32
C HIS A 693 9.17 2.69 11.73
N GLY A 694 9.76 3.22 12.80
CA GLY A 694 9.50 2.77 14.18
C GLY A 694 9.84 1.31 14.49
N GLY A 695 10.53 0.62 13.57
CA GLY A 695 10.75 -0.83 13.55
C GLY A 695 9.77 -1.58 12.62
N SER A 696 10.25 -2.65 11.99
CA SER A 696 9.45 -3.50 11.10
C SER A 696 8.30 -4.19 11.83
N ASN A 697 7.10 -4.18 11.24
CA ASN A 697 5.90 -4.74 11.87
C ASN A 697 6.06 -6.21 12.31
N ASP A 698 6.76 -7.04 11.54
CA ASP A 698 6.98 -8.45 11.90
C ASP A 698 7.76 -8.61 13.21
N LEU A 699 8.84 -7.84 13.40
CA LEU A 699 9.61 -7.87 14.65
C LEU A 699 8.88 -7.21 15.82
N LEU A 700 8.04 -6.20 15.56
CA LEU A 700 7.16 -5.64 16.60
C LEU A 700 6.10 -6.65 17.04
N ARG A 701 5.57 -7.48 16.13
CA ARG A 701 4.72 -8.64 16.48
C ARG A 701 5.48 -9.66 17.32
N LEU A 702 6.72 -10.00 16.94
CA LEU A 702 7.55 -10.89 17.76
C LEU A 702 7.80 -10.31 19.15
N LEU A 703 8.12 -9.02 19.27
CA LEU A 703 8.31 -8.31 20.54
C LEU A 703 7.07 -8.42 21.45
N ILE A 704 5.88 -8.09 20.93
CA ILE A 704 4.61 -8.18 21.65
C ILE A 704 4.33 -9.62 22.10
N GLY A 705 4.45 -10.59 21.17
CA GLY A 705 4.22 -12.00 21.45
C GLY A 705 5.19 -12.56 22.50
N SER A 706 6.48 -12.25 22.37
CA SER A 706 7.50 -12.73 23.29
C SER A 706 7.38 -12.09 24.67
N ALA A 707 7.17 -10.77 24.75
CA ALA A 707 7.02 -10.08 26.02
C ALA A 707 5.76 -10.51 26.77
N GLY A 708 4.65 -10.73 26.05
CA GLY A 708 3.42 -11.27 26.63
C GLY A 708 3.58 -12.71 27.17
N ILE A 709 4.25 -13.59 26.42
CA ILE A 709 4.55 -14.96 26.88
C ILE A 709 5.53 -14.96 28.07
N GLN A 710 6.58 -14.14 28.03
CA GLN A 710 7.51 -13.98 29.15
C GLN A 710 6.79 -13.45 30.42
N HIS A 711 5.77 -12.60 30.27
CA HIS A 711 4.97 -12.09 31.38
C HIS A 711 4.07 -13.15 32.02
N VAL A 712 3.59 -14.14 31.26
CA VAL A 712 2.83 -15.31 31.79
C VAL A 712 3.75 -16.37 32.38
N ALA A 713 4.98 -16.51 31.86
CA ALA A 713 5.85 -17.64 32.17
C ALA A 713 6.08 -17.91 33.67
N PRO A 714 6.31 -16.92 34.56
CA PRO A 714 6.50 -17.16 35.98
C PRO A 714 5.32 -17.85 36.67
N GLU A 715 4.07 -17.52 36.27
CA GLU A 715 2.85 -18.03 36.91
C GLU A 715 2.65 -19.53 36.67
N ILE A 716 3.11 -20.03 35.51
CA ILE A 716 2.98 -21.45 35.13
C ILE A 716 4.31 -22.21 35.14
N GLN A 717 5.44 -21.58 35.50
CA GLN A 717 6.77 -22.19 35.43
C GLN A 717 6.87 -23.51 36.21
N GLU A 718 6.35 -23.53 37.46
CA GLU A 718 6.33 -24.73 38.29
C GLU A 718 5.45 -25.84 37.69
N MET A 719 4.34 -25.45 37.04
CA MET A 719 3.44 -26.38 36.35
C MET A 719 4.10 -26.96 35.11
N VAL A 720 4.71 -26.13 34.26
CA VAL A 720 5.46 -26.55 33.06
C VAL A 720 6.62 -27.49 33.44
N ALA A 721 7.33 -27.21 34.53
CA ALA A 721 8.37 -28.09 35.06
C ALA A 721 7.83 -29.48 35.46
N LYS A 722 6.67 -29.54 36.15
CA LYS A 722 5.98 -30.80 36.50
C LYS A 722 5.48 -31.55 35.25
N LEU A 723 4.98 -30.83 34.24
CA LEU A 723 4.45 -31.40 33.00
C LEU A 723 5.53 -31.94 32.05
N ARG A 724 6.76 -31.40 32.08
CA ARG A 724 7.90 -31.92 31.27
C ARG A 724 8.27 -33.36 31.61
N VAL A 725 8.07 -33.83 32.85
CA VAL A 725 8.44 -35.19 33.26
C VAL A 725 7.29 -36.17 33.01
N PHE A 726 7.02 -36.45 31.73
CA PHE A 726 5.92 -37.33 31.30
C PHE A 726 5.87 -38.67 32.05
N LYS A 727 7.05 -39.27 32.32
CA LYS A 727 7.18 -40.53 33.06
C LYS A 727 6.77 -40.46 34.54
N LYS A 728 6.70 -39.28 35.18
CA LYS A 728 6.32 -39.12 36.60
C LYS A 728 4.85 -38.71 36.78
N HIS A 729 4.26 -37.96 35.85
CA HIS A 729 2.92 -37.38 36.03
C HIS A 729 1.98 -37.51 34.81
N PRO A 730 1.81 -38.70 34.20
CA PRO A 730 1.00 -38.87 32.99
C PRO A 730 -0.48 -38.48 33.19
N ILE A 731 -1.05 -38.78 34.37
CA ILE A 731 -2.44 -38.41 34.72
C ILE A 731 -2.59 -36.88 34.86
N LEU A 732 -1.59 -36.20 35.43
CA LEU A 732 -1.60 -34.73 35.59
C LEU A 732 -1.58 -34.05 34.21
N ILE A 733 -0.74 -34.55 33.29
CA ILE A 733 -0.61 -34.04 31.93
C ILE A 733 -1.91 -34.25 31.16
N LEU A 734 -2.47 -35.46 31.18
CA LEU A 734 -3.74 -35.74 30.51
C LEU A 734 -4.88 -34.87 31.09
N LYS A 735 -4.95 -34.73 32.42
CA LYS A 735 -5.93 -33.85 33.09
C LYS A 735 -5.77 -32.38 32.68
N ARG A 736 -4.55 -31.84 32.66
CA ARG A 736 -4.30 -30.43 32.28
C ARG A 736 -4.55 -30.17 30.80
N VAL A 737 -4.18 -31.10 29.91
CA VAL A 737 -4.49 -31.00 28.47
C VAL A 737 -6.00 -31.06 28.23
N LEU A 738 -6.73 -31.93 28.95
CA LEU A 738 -8.20 -31.97 28.89
C LEU A 738 -8.84 -30.69 29.45
N GLU A 739 -8.31 -30.14 30.55
CA GLU A 739 -8.76 -28.88 31.16
C GLU A 739 -8.55 -27.69 30.22
N LEU A 740 -7.34 -27.52 29.66
CA LEU A 740 -7.02 -26.46 28.70
C LEU A 740 -7.85 -26.58 27.41
N ARG A 741 -7.99 -27.79 26.86
CA ARG A 741 -8.90 -28.04 25.72
C ARG A 741 -10.36 -27.74 26.07
N GLY A 742 -10.79 -28.00 27.30
CA GLY A 742 -12.12 -27.63 27.81
C GLY A 742 -12.31 -26.11 27.92
N ARG A 743 -11.31 -25.37 28.42
CA ARG A 743 -11.29 -23.90 28.44
C ARG A 743 -11.34 -23.33 27.03
N ARG A 744 -10.49 -23.81 26.12
CA ARG A 744 -10.43 -23.41 24.70
C ARG A 744 -11.76 -23.66 23.95
N ARG A 745 -12.43 -24.79 24.21
CA ARG A 745 -13.75 -25.15 23.65
C ARG A 745 -14.94 -24.46 24.35
N GLY A 746 -14.71 -23.60 25.33
CA GLY A 746 -15.77 -22.90 26.04
C GLY A 746 -16.63 -23.80 26.94
N TRP A 747 -16.16 -24.99 27.35
CA TRP A 747 -16.87 -25.81 28.34
C TRP A 747 -17.02 -25.08 29.69
N TYR A 748 -16.09 -24.16 29.98
CA TYR A 748 -16.15 -23.24 31.12
C TYR A 748 -16.69 -21.84 30.77
N ALA A 749 -17.20 -21.62 29.55
CA ALA A 749 -17.83 -20.36 29.13
C ALA A 749 -18.99 -19.94 30.06
N HIS A 750 -19.61 -20.93 30.72
CA HIS A 750 -20.59 -20.71 31.77
C HIS A 750 -20.04 -19.83 32.91
N ARG A 751 -18.81 -20.06 33.40
CA ARG A 751 -18.21 -19.26 34.49
C ARG A 751 -17.84 -17.83 34.10
N VAL A 752 -17.79 -17.54 32.79
CA VAL A 752 -17.53 -16.21 32.23
C VAL A 752 -18.78 -15.60 31.57
N GLY A 753 -19.96 -16.22 31.72
CA GLY A 753 -21.26 -15.65 31.35
C GLY A 753 -21.72 -15.83 29.89
N ALA A 754 -21.19 -16.82 29.15
CA ALA A 754 -21.44 -16.95 27.70
C ALA A 754 -22.13 -18.26 27.25
N GLY A 755 -22.90 -18.91 28.13
CA GLY A 755 -23.75 -20.05 27.78
C GLY A 755 -25.24 -19.66 27.70
N PRO A 756 -26.08 -20.31 26.87
CA PRO A 756 -27.51 -19.97 26.70
C PRO A 756 -28.41 -20.08 27.95
N LYS A 757 -27.87 -20.53 29.10
CA LYS A 757 -28.60 -20.76 30.36
C LYS A 757 -27.77 -20.39 31.60
N VAL A 758 -26.88 -19.39 31.53
CA VAL A 758 -25.91 -19.17 32.62
C VAL A 758 -25.90 -17.75 33.19
N THR A 759 -25.89 -17.70 34.52
CA THR A 759 -25.61 -16.55 35.37
C THR A 759 -24.27 -15.89 35.05
N GLU A 760 -24.20 -14.57 35.17
CA GLU A 760 -23.06 -13.78 34.69
C GLU A 760 -21.77 -14.04 35.47
N GLY A 761 -20.66 -14.23 34.74
CA GLY A 761 -19.33 -14.32 35.34
C GLY A 761 -18.75 -12.93 35.67
N GLY A 762 -17.96 -12.84 36.74
CA GLY A 762 -17.47 -11.56 37.29
C GLY A 762 -16.78 -10.64 36.27
N ALA A 763 -15.90 -11.18 35.42
CA ALA A 763 -15.21 -10.40 34.39
C ALA A 763 -16.17 -9.84 33.32
N SER A 764 -17.12 -10.65 32.83
CA SER A 764 -18.11 -10.16 31.86
C SER A 764 -19.05 -9.14 32.49
N ARG A 765 -19.38 -9.27 33.79
CA ARG A 765 -20.17 -8.30 34.52
C ARG A 765 -19.43 -6.97 34.66
N ALA A 766 -18.17 -7.01 35.10
CA ALA A 766 -17.34 -5.80 35.23
C ALA A 766 -17.25 -5.01 33.89
N LEU A 767 -17.02 -5.68 32.75
CA LEU A 767 -17.00 -5.01 31.44
C LEU A 767 -18.37 -4.43 31.05
N LYS A 768 -19.48 -5.09 31.40
CA LYS A 768 -20.84 -4.55 31.15
C LYS A 768 -21.15 -3.35 32.03
N ASP A 769 -20.72 -3.38 33.28
CA ASP A 769 -20.99 -2.32 34.26
C ASP A 769 -20.22 -1.03 33.93
N HIS A 770 -19.10 -1.11 33.19
CA HIS A 770 -18.29 0.04 32.76
C HIS A 770 -18.62 0.56 31.35
N LEU A 771 -19.28 -0.24 30.49
CA LEU A 771 -19.65 0.15 29.13
C LEU A 771 -21.11 0.60 29.06
N HIS A 772 -21.43 1.46 28.10
CA HIS A 772 -22.83 1.83 27.86
C HIS A 772 -23.67 0.57 27.50
N PRO A 773 -24.91 0.38 28.00
CA PRO A 773 -25.68 -0.86 27.86
C PRO A 773 -25.83 -1.41 26.42
N ASN A 774 -25.79 -0.54 25.41
CA ASN A 774 -25.77 -0.93 23.99
C ASN A 774 -24.63 -1.92 23.64
N PHE A 775 -23.52 -1.89 24.39
CA PHE A 775 -22.36 -2.76 24.18
C PHE A 775 -22.39 -4.06 25.00
N ALA A 776 -23.42 -4.33 25.81
CA ALA A 776 -23.42 -5.48 26.74
C ALA A 776 -23.16 -6.85 26.06
N LYS A 777 -23.60 -7.03 24.80
CA LYS A 777 -23.35 -8.24 24.00
C LYS A 777 -21.88 -8.37 23.56
N ILE A 778 -21.27 -7.27 23.12
CA ILE A 778 -19.87 -7.27 22.66
C ILE A 778 -18.91 -7.29 23.86
N ALA A 779 -19.26 -6.66 24.98
CA ALA A 779 -18.55 -6.75 26.26
C ALA A 779 -18.41 -8.21 26.75
N THR A 780 -19.50 -8.98 26.70
CA THR A 780 -19.48 -10.42 27.02
C THR A 780 -18.53 -11.19 26.08
N SER A 781 -18.58 -10.87 24.79
CA SER A 781 -17.75 -11.53 23.77
C SER A 781 -16.26 -11.23 23.99
N LEU A 782 -15.91 -9.98 24.30
CA LEU A 782 -14.54 -9.54 24.58
C LEU A 782 -13.97 -10.21 25.84
N ALA A 783 -14.74 -10.28 26.93
CA ALA A 783 -14.35 -10.98 28.16
C ALA A 783 -14.06 -12.48 27.91
N VAL A 784 -14.90 -13.15 27.11
CA VAL A 784 -14.71 -14.56 26.74
C VAL A 784 -13.46 -14.74 25.87
N LEU A 785 -13.22 -13.85 24.90
CA LEU A 785 -12.06 -13.94 24.03
C LEU A 785 -10.75 -13.66 24.76
N CYS A 786 -10.70 -12.71 25.69
CA CYS A 786 -9.55 -12.49 26.56
C CYS A 786 -9.20 -13.77 27.36
N GLN A 787 -10.21 -14.44 27.92
CA GLN A 787 -10.02 -15.70 28.67
C GLN A 787 -9.64 -16.90 27.79
N ARG A 788 -10.14 -16.97 26.54
CA ARG A 788 -9.72 -17.99 25.55
C ARG A 788 -8.31 -17.72 25.03
N PHE A 789 -7.94 -16.46 24.80
CA PHE A 789 -6.61 -16.01 24.42
C PHE A 789 -5.57 -16.43 25.48
N HIS A 790 -5.80 -16.06 26.74
CA HIS A 790 -4.97 -16.51 27.87
C HIS A 790 -4.85 -18.04 27.97
N SER A 791 -5.95 -18.77 27.81
CA SER A 791 -5.94 -20.24 27.82
C SER A 791 -5.06 -20.84 26.70
N ILE A 792 -4.96 -20.15 25.56
CA ILE A 792 -4.09 -20.54 24.43
C ILE A 792 -2.64 -20.11 24.67
N SER A 793 -2.39 -18.94 25.27
CA SER A 793 -1.05 -18.55 25.74
C SER A 793 -0.47 -19.59 26.72
N GLU A 794 -1.29 -20.10 27.63
CA GLU A 794 -0.91 -21.24 28.49
C GLU A 794 -0.70 -22.54 27.69
N GLU A 795 -1.61 -22.92 26.78
CA GLU A 795 -1.50 -24.15 25.98
C GLU A 795 -0.20 -24.17 25.14
N VAL A 796 0.13 -23.03 24.51
CA VAL A 796 1.34 -22.82 23.72
C VAL A 796 2.59 -22.89 24.60
N LEU A 797 2.62 -22.22 25.76
CA LEU A 797 3.77 -22.26 26.66
C LEU A 797 3.95 -23.64 27.34
N VAL A 798 2.87 -24.41 27.55
CA VAL A 798 2.95 -25.82 28.00
C VAL A 798 3.52 -26.72 26.91
N ALA A 799 3.13 -26.51 25.64
CA ALA A 799 3.57 -27.35 24.52
C ALA A 799 5.02 -27.06 24.08
N HIS A 800 5.41 -25.78 23.98
CA HIS A 800 6.71 -25.36 23.44
C HIS A 800 7.71 -24.96 24.53
N SER A 801 7.25 -24.55 25.72
CA SER A 801 8.10 -24.09 26.82
C SER A 801 9.08 -23.00 26.35
N ALA A 802 10.33 -22.99 26.80
CA ALA A 802 11.33 -21.98 26.40
C ALA A 802 11.58 -21.90 24.87
N ALA A 803 11.31 -22.97 24.10
CA ALA A 803 11.48 -22.97 22.65
C ALA A 803 10.43 -22.11 21.90
N ILE A 804 9.38 -21.65 22.59
CA ILE A 804 8.38 -20.73 22.02
C ILE A 804 8.99 -19.43 21.46
N MET A 805 10.17 -19.06 21.95
CA MET A 805 10.92 -17.89 21.48
C MET A 805 11.38 -18.04 20.02
N ASP A 806 11.60 -19.27 19.56
CA ASP A 806 11.98 -19.59 18.17
C ASP A 806 10.75 -19.77 17.26
N ASP A 807 9.58 -20.07 17.85
CA ASP A 807 8.31 -20.36 17.17
C ASP A 807 7.56 -19.08 16.74
N GLN A 808 8.21 -18.28 15.89
CA GLN A 808 7.76 -16.96 15.40
C GLN A 808 6.29 -16.90 14.97
N MET A 809 5.77 -17.94 14.31
CA MET A 809 4.39 -18.00 13.82
C MET A 809 3.33 -18.05 14.93
N TYR A 810 3.69 -18.60 16.10
CA TYR A 810 2.81 -18.60 17.27
C TYR A 810 2.84 -17.22 17.93
N LEU A 811 4.02 -16.62 18.08
CA LEU A 811 4.21 -15.27 18.64
C LEU A 811 3.45 -14.22 17.83
N VAL A 812 3.53 -14.26 16.49
CA VAL A 812 2.78 -13.38 15.57
C VAL A 812 1.27 -13.47 15.80
N LYS A 813 0.70 -14.68 15.82
CA LYS A 813 -0.74 -14.87 16.04
C LYS A 813 -1.20 -14.36 17.41
N LEU A 814 -0.39 -14.53 18.44
CA LEU A 814 -0.70 -14.04 19.78
C LEU A 814 -0.65 -12.50 19.83
N ALA A 815 0.33 -11.88 19.16
CA ALA A 815 0.45 -10.43 19.05
C ALA A 815 -0.72 -9.79 18.29
N ASP A 816 -1.16 -10.39 17.17
CA ASP A 816 -2.34 -9.93 16.43
C ASP A 816 -3.61 -10.02 17.29
N CYS A 817 -3.79 -11.12 18.05
CA CYS A 817 -4.92 -11.27 18.97
C CYS A 817 -4.89 -10.24 20.10
N ALA A 818 -3.72 -9.97 20.69
CA ALA A 818 -3.57 -8.97 21.75
C ALA A 818 -3.84 -7.55 21.22
N THR A 819 -3.38 -7.24 20.01
CA THR A 819 -3.64 -5.96 19.31
C THR A 819 -5.13 -5.76 19.05
N ASP A 820 -5.83 -6.79 18.56
CA ASP A 820 -7.27 -6.75 18.33
C ASP A 820 -8.08 -6.60 19.63
N LEU A 821 -7.69 -7.29 20.71
CA LEU A 821 -8.32 -7.14 22.03
C LEU A 821 -8.13 -5.72 22.59
N PHE A 822 -6.92 -5.17 22.49
CA PHE A 822 -6.57 -3.83 22.92
C PHE A 822 -7.39 -2.76 22.17
N LEU A 823 -7.32 -2.74 20.84
CA LEU A 823 -8.02 -1.73 20.03
C LEU A 823 -9.54 -1.85 20.11
N ALA A 824 -10.09 -3.07 20.22
CA ALA A 824 -11.53 -3.25 20.42
C ALA A 824 -11.99 -2.67 21.76
N GLY A 825 -11.21 -2.83 22.84
CA GLY A 825 -11.46 -2.19 24.13
C GLY A 825 -11.54 -0.66 24.02
N VAL A 826 -10.47 -0.05 23.49
CA VAL A 826 -10.34 1.40 23.36
C VAL A 826 -11.46 2.01 22.49
N CYS A 827 -11.82 1.35 21.38
CA CYS A 827 -12.94 1.79 20.53
C CYS A 827 -14.30 1.77 21.25
N LEU A 828 -14.55 0.75 22.08
CA LEU A 828 -15.78 0.62 22.87
C LEU A 828 -15.83 1.61 24.03
N GLY A 829 -14.68 1.90 24.66
CA GLY A 829 -14.54 2.96 25.65
C GLY A 829 -14.88 4.33 25.09
N ARG A 830 -14.26 4.71 23.96
CA ARG A 830 -14.55 5.95 23.23
C ARG A 830 -16.04 6.09 22.91
N ALA A 831 -16.64 5.06 22.30
CA ALA A 831 -18.04 5.13 21.90
C ALA A 831 -19.00 5.14 23.10
N SER A 832 -18.63 4.50 24.22
CA SER A 832 -19.39 4.57 25.48
C SER A 832 -19.35 5.96 26.10
N ARG A 833 -18.18 6.61 26.09
CA ARG A 833 -18.04 8.03 26.48
C ARG A 833 -18.86 8.92 25.56
N SER A 834 -18.78 8.72 24.24
CA SER A 834 -19.48 9.53 23.22
C SER A 834 -21.00 9.57 23.42
N ILE A 835 -21.65 8.41 23.61
CA ILE A 835 -23.09 8.37 23.93
C ILE A 835 -23.41 8.93 25.32
N SER A 836 -22.56 8.66 26.32
CA SER A 836 -22.82 9.09 27.70
C SER A 836 -22.79 10.62 27.88
N ILE A 837 -22.03 11.34 27.05
CA ILE A 837 -22.02 12.82 27.03
C ILE A 837 -22.87 13.44 25.91
N GLY A 838 -23.43 12.62 25.02
CA GLY A 838 -24.28 13.07 23.91
C GLY A 838 -23.54 13.80 22.78
N VAL A 839 -22.36 13.32 22.36
CA VAL A 839 -21.62 13.91 21.21
C VAL A 839 -22.48 13.85 19.94
N HIS A 840 -22.32 14.83 19.04
CA HIS A 840 -22.92 14.79 17.72
C HIS A 840 -22.50 13.51 16.97
N LEU A 841 -23.45 12.78 16.36
CA LEU A 841 -23.24 11.48 15.70
C LEU A 841 -22.75 10.33 16.60
N HIS A 842 -23.00 10.37 17.92
CA HIS A 842 -22.70 9.23 18.82
C HIS A 842 -23.31 7.89 18.32
N ASP A 843 -24.50 7.89 17.71
CA ASP A 843 -25.09 6.70 17.07
C ASP A 843 -24.22 6.09 15.95
N TYR A 844 -23.46 6.93 15.25
CA TYR A 844 -22.50 6.49 14.25
C TYR A 844 -21.21 5.96 14.89
N GLU A 845 -20.70 6.59 15.95
CA GLU A 845 -19.58 6.06 16.74
C GLU A 845 -19.91 4.68 17.35
N ILE A 846 -21.12 4.49 17.89
CA ILE A 846 -21.60 3.18 18.35
C ILE A 846 -21.56 2.15 17.23
N ARG A 847 -21.98 2.53 16.02
CA ARG A 847 -21.97 1.64 14.84
C ARG A 847 -20.55 1.30 14.41
N LEU A 848 -19.64 2.27 14.38
CA LEU A 848 -18.22 2.07 14.07
C LEU A 848 -17.57 1.15 15.10
N ALA A 849 -17.62 1.49 16.39
CA ALA A 849 -17.02 0.70 17.47
C ALA A 849 -17.59 -0.72 17.54
N THR A 850 -18.91 -0.89 17.42
CA THR A 850 -19.54 -2.22 17.42
C THR A 850 -19.11 -3.05 16.21
N THR A 851 -18.96 -2.44 15.04
CA THR A 851 -18.57 -3.15 13.82
C THR A 851 -17.08 -3.52 13.85
N PHE A 852 -16.22 -2.59 14.25
CA PHE A 852 -14.79 -2.84 14.44
C PHE A 852 -14.55 -3.95 15.46
N ALA A 853 -15.18 -3.86 16.63
CA ALA A 853 -15.05 -4.87 17.68
C ALA A 853 -15.55 -6.26 17.23
N LYS A 854 -16.63 -6.35 16.44
CA LYS A 854 -17.08 -7.64 15.86
C LYS A 854 -16.07 -8.22 14.85
N LEU A 855 -15.47 -7.39 14.02
CA LEU A 855 -14.43 -7.83 13.07
C LEU A 855 -13.16 -8.28 13.81
N ALA A 856 -12.74 -7.54 14.84
CA ALA A 856 -11.66 -7.93 15.74
C ALA A 856 -11.95 -9.27 16.44
N CYS A 857 -13.14 -9.45 17.01
CA CYS A 857 -13.58 -10.73 17.58
C CYS A 857 -13.47 -11.87 16.56
N THR A 858 -13.90 -11.64 15.31
CA THR A 858 -13.86 -12.65 14.23
C THR A 858 -12.41 -13.01 13.86
N ARG A 859 -11.51 -12.02 13.76
CA ARG A 859 -10.07 -12.25 13.51
C ARG A 859 -9.41 -13.03 14.66
N ILE A 860 -9.69 -12.66 15.90
CA ILE A 860 -9.23 -13.40 17.08
C ILE A 860 -9.71 -14.86 17.00
N GLU A 861 -11.00 -15.11 16.77
CA GLU A 861 -11.52 -16.49 16.69
C GLU A 861 -10.87 -17.31 15.57
N SER A 862 -10.63 -16.71 14.39
CA SER A 862 -9.91 -17.37 13.29
C SER A 862 -8.47 -17.71 13.68
N ASN A 863 -7.75 -16.76 14.28
CA ASN A 863 -6.37 -16.93 14.72
C ASN A 863 -6.25 -18.01 15.81
N LEU A 864 -7.17 -18.03 16.78
CA LEU A 864 -7.26 -19.02 17.87
C LEU A 864 -7.74 -20.42 17.39
N GLY A 865 -8.37 -20.50 16.20
CA GLY A 865 -8.77 -21.74 15.56
C GLY A 865 -7.58 -22.49 14.94
N ASP A 866 -6.95 -21.88 13.93
CA ASP A 866 -6.05 -22.55 12.98
C ASP A 866 -4.59 -22.68 13.45
N PHE A 867 -4.37 -23.00 14.73
CA PHE A 867 -3.05 -22.81 15.35
C PHE A 867 -1.93 -23.77 14.88
N PHE A 868 -2.22 -24.96 14.37
CA PHE A 868 -1.22 -26.04 14.27
C PHE A 868 -0.82 -26.50 12.85
N ASP A 869 -1.76 -26.86 11.97
CA ASP A 869 -1.40 -27.63 10.77
C ASP A 869 -0.73 -26.82 9.64
N LEU A 870 -1.19 -25.58 9.37
CA LEU A 870 -0.75 -24.81 8.21
C LEU A 870 0.72 -24.36 8.27
N HIS A 871 1.28 -24.21 9.48
CA HIS A 871 2.64 -23.67 9.67
C HIS A 871 3.73 -24.66 9.23
N ARG A 872 3.54 -25.95 9.47
CA ARG A 872 4.48 -27.00 9.05
C ARG A 872 4.63 -27.03 7.53
N ASP A 873 3.52 -26.87 6.81
CA ASP A 873 3.52 -26.95 5.37
C ASP A 873 4.09 -25.67 4.74
N LYS A 874 3.82 -24.49 5.33
CA LYS A 874 4.55 -23.24 5.00
C LYS A 874 6.05 -23.38 5.17
N HIS A 875 6.52 -23.95 6.28
CA HIS A 875 7.95 -24.18 6.53
C HIS A 875 8.56 -25.10 5.46
N ARG A 876 7.91 -26.23 5.15
CA ARG A 876 8.37 -27.15 4.08
C ARG A 876 8.47 -26.46 2.73
N ILE A 877 7.43 -25.72 2.33
CA ILE A 877 7.42 -24.96 1.06
C ILE A 877 8.58 -23.96 1.03
N ALA A 878 8.84 -23.24 2.13
CA ALA A 878 9.98 -22.33 2.23
C ALA A 878 11.33 -23.05 2.15
N SER A 879 11.48 -24.21 2.79
CA SER A 879 12.71 -25.02 2.72
C SER A 879 13.02 -25.48 1.28
N GLU A 880 12.01 -25.93 0.52
CA GLU A 880 12.17 -26.29 -0.90
C GLU A 880 12.57 -25.07 -1.76
N LEU A 881 11.93 -23.92 -1.55
CA LEU A 881 12.27 -22.66 -2.22
C LEU A 881 13.73 -22.23 -1.95
N LEU A 882 14.19 -22.39 -0.71
CA LEU A 882 15.56 -22.04 -0.29
C LEU A 882 16.59 -23.04 -0.82
N ALA A 883 16.30 -24.35 -0.77
CA ALA A 883 17.16 -25.39 -1.29
C ALA A 883 17.40 -25.23 -2.80
N HIS A 884 16.35 -24.87 -3.55
CA HIS A 884 16.42 -24.61 -5.00
C HIS A 884 16.78 -23.16 -5.37
N ARG A 885 16.91 -22.26 -4.39
CA ARG A 885 17.18 -20.81 -4.57
C ARG A 885 16.21 -20.13 -5.56
N GLY A 886 14.96 -20.55 -5.58
CA GLY A 886 13.95 -20.11 -6.53
C GLY A 886 12.69 -20.98 -6.49
N TYR A 887 11.70 -20.65 -7.32
CA TYR A 887 10.47 -21.44 -7.44
C TYR A 887 10.76 -22.78 -8.17
N PRO A 888 10.66 -23.95 -7.49
CA PRO A 888 11.18 -25.21 -8.03
C PRO A 888 10.22 -25.90 -9.01
N VAL A 889 8.95 -25.50 -9.06
CA VAL A 889 7.96 -26.13 -9.93
C VAL A 889 8.16 -25.65 -11.36
N SER A 890 8.55 -26.58 -12.24
CA SER A 890 8.64 -26.35 -13.68
C SER A 890 7.38 -25.70 -14.23
N HIS A 891 7.52 -24.67 -15.08
CA HIS A 891 6.39 -24.13 -15.83
C HIS A 891 5.66 -25.27 -16.60
N PRO A 892 4.31 -25.33 -16.64
CA PRO A 892 3.59 -26.48 -17.19
C PRO A 892 3.99 -26.88 -18.62
N LEU A 893 4.45 -25.93 -19.44
CA LEU A 893 4.90 -26.15 -20.82
C LEU A 893 6.40 -26.49 -20.97
N THR A 894 7.19 -26.51 -19.88
CA THR A 894 8.63 -26.88 -19.93
C THR A 894 8.88 -28.39 -19.75
N ARG A 895 7.81 -29.18 -19.63
CA ARG A 895 7.90 -30.65 -19.67
C ARG A 895 8.12 -31.10 -21.11
N VAL A 896 9.35 -31.51 -21.41
CA VAL A 896 9.65 -32.32 -22.61
C VAL A 896 9.00 -33.69 -22.41
N TRP A 897 8.24 -34.15 -23.41
CA TRP A 897 7.54 -35.43 -23.44
C TRP A 897 8.36 -36.50 -24.18
#